data_AF-A0A7C5EF14-F1
#
_entry.id   AF-A0A7C5EF14-F1
#
_cell.length_a   1.000
_cell.length_b   1.000
_cell.length_c   1.000
_cell.angle_alpha   90.00
_cell.angle_beta   90.00
_cell.angle_gamma   90.00
#
_symmetry.space_group_name_H-M   'P 1'
#
loop_
_entity.id
_entity.type
_entity.pdbx_description
1 polymer ?
#
loop_
_entity_poly.entity_id
_entity_poly.type
_entity_poly.pdbx_seq_one_letter_code
_entity_poly.pdbx_strand_id
1 'polypeptide(L)'
;MSAKHPHLSFILWFLLVGGTLCAQSAPSPAPPRALASLPLGFMENKGQSHPLVRYEARGLSGSVALLPSGPVLSLAPTAAAPGLRAPRQASPLPDFRVAVRFVNARPSPGLSPVDRLPGTVNFFSGSDKKKWLTGLATYRKVIYDDLYDGIDLDYTGRDGRLKGTFLVGTGADPRGIRWRYDGVRSVALDKKTGDLVLDLGDSRYGVGGRLRELAPVAWQQIDGKRFDVDVKFRLHENGEVSFLLGTYDPHHDLVIDPTMIFATHFGGNGTDHCISTKMDKHGRIYMAGRTHSNPAINAGQGWPVTPQAFDPTYNGEVADAFVMMLSEDGQTLIFSSYLGGGDPTNFSIFGGADWGLDLDVDQFGNVYVVGFTESSNFPITADAIQPQRNGVAMDAFITIVTPHGDGILYSSYIGGTSLDFATAVEVDSDGYVWVGGYTYSSDFPTLSKSYQALFGGVEDMFLVKFRPGQSLYTYATYLGWGGVEECFDIELGPEGSGLVYVGGFSDSTVDFSTFPNLVDIISPQPTNAGFSDALLAILRPRNQGPADLVYATFWGGSGPDNLMGMDVSDTGDAFITGLSGSMDFPLDLSSFTINGGGDMYAARITPNGLGLTDIRFSTVIGGTAYDVGYDIRFYNNQVYVTGIITGIFGADGFLTILGDFGALISTTAIGGPFFEEGLTLDVNETGIVIAGYGQCQNTEINFQNCMSGFPYLNAYQPFFAGGSGDGWIAKWAH
;
A
#
# COMPACT_ATOMS: atom_id res chain seq x y z
N MET A 1 -19.54 31.12 -22.93
CA MET A 1 -20.03 30.21 -21.88
C MET A 1 -19.12 29.00 -21.89
N SER A 2 -18.55 28.71 -20.72
CA SER A 2 -17.44 27.79 -20.46
C SER A 2 -17.94 26.36 -20.29
N ALA A 3 -17.33 25.38 -20.95
CA ALA A 3 -17.39 23.97 -20.56
C ALA A 3 -15.96 23.46 -20.43
N LYS A 4 -15.56 23.16 -19.18
CA LYS A 4 -14.30 22.51 -18.81
C LYS A 4 -14.54 21.00 -18.88
N HIS A 5 -13.69 20.27 -19.60
CA HIS A 5 -13.57 18.82 -19.47
C HIS A 5 -12.24 18.52 -18.78
N PRO A 6 -12.18 17.67 -17.74
CA PRO A 6 -10.92 17.21 -17.17
C PRO A 6 -10.44 15.97 -17.93
N HIS A 7 -9.23 16.02 -18.47
CA HIS A 7 -8.55 14.87 -19.05
C HIS A 7 -7.71 14.18 -17.96
N LEU A 8 -8.03 12.92 -17.64
CA LEU A 8 -7.17 12.01 -16.87
C LEU A 8 -6.25 11.26 -17.84
N SER A 9 -4.94 11.17 -17.56
CA SER A 9 -4.00 10.32 -18.31
C SER A 9 -2.76 9.95 -17.46
N PHE A 10 -2.47 8.65 -17.28
CA PHE A 10 -1.33 8.06 -16.54
C PHE A 10 -0.25 7.44 -17.48
N ILE A 11 0.79 6.67 -17.04
CA ILE A 11 2.31 6.81 -17.00
C ILE A 11 3.25 5.92 -17.91
N LEU A 12 4.45 6.43 -18.33
CA LEU A 12 5.76 5.79 -18.74
C LEU A 12 6.93 6.35 -17.89
N TRP A 13 8.04 5.63 -17.60
CA TRP A 13 9.09 5.95 -16.57
C TRP A 13 10.56 6.23 -16.99
N PHE A 14 11.27 7.14 -16.27
CA PHE A 14 12.73 7.15 -15.99
C PHE A 14 13.04 7.73 -14.57
N LEU A 15 13.98 7.12 -13.82
CA LEU A 15 14.38 7.49 -12.45
C LEU A 15 15.65 8.38 -12.41
N LEU A 16 15.61 9.50 -11.67
CA LEU A 16 16.72 10.46 -11.46
C LEU A 16 17.03 10.67 -9.96
N VAL A 17 16.81 9.69 -9.09
CA VAL A 17 17.04 9.82 -7.64
C VAL A 17 17.90 8.67 -7.09
N GLY A 18 19.03 9.01 -6.48
CA GLY A 18 19.83 8.12 -5.64
C GLY A 18 20.81 8.91 -4.78
N GLY A 19 20.93 8.57 -3.49
CA GLY A 19 22.00 9.06 -2.65
C GLY A 19 22.02 8.50 -1.23
N THR A 20 23.22 8.21 -0.73
CA THR A 20 23.65 8.43 0.66
C THR A 20 25.15 8.75 0.69
N LEU A 21 25.52 9.65 1.61
CA LEU A 21 26.82 10.34 1.74
C LEU A 21 27.79 9.63 2.70
N CYS A 22 29.09 9.88 2.52
CA CYS A 22 30.00 10.09 3.65
C CYS A 22 31.03 11.19 3.31
N ALA A 23 31.22 12.12 4.25
CA ALA A 23 31.99 13.36 4.09
C ALA A 23 33.49 13.18 4.39
N GLN A 24 34.35 13.93 3.67
CA GLN A 24 35.31 14.90 4.23
C GLN A 24 36.28 15.46 3.16
N SER A 25 36.00 16.70 2.72
CA SER A 25 36.91 17.86 2.59
C SER A 25 36.33 18.85 1.58
N ALA A 26 36.04 20.09 2.00
CA ALA A 26 35.41 21.14 1.18
C ALA A 26 36.21 21.43 -0.11
N PRO A 27 35.56 21.69 -1.28
CA PRO A 27 34.88 22.98 -1.50
C PRO A 27 33.58 22.98 -2.35
N SER A 28 32.86 24.11 -2.23
CA SER A 28 31.59 24.53 -2.86
C SER A 28 30.30 23.93 -2.27
N PRO A 29 29.33 24.77 -1.86
CA PRO A 29 28.10 24.28 -1.24
C PRO A 29 27.30 23.44 -2.25
N ALA A 30 26.97 22.21 -1.86
CA ALA A 30 25.91 21.45 -2.49
C ALA A 30 24.62 22.28 -2.46
N PRO A 31 23.76 22.22 -3.49
CA PRO A 31 22.47 22.90 -3.44
C PRO A 31 21.68 22.39 -2.23
N PRO A 32 20.95 23.26 -1.50
CA PRO A 32 20.25 22.89 -0.28
C PRO A 32 19.19 21.82 -0.54
N ARG A 33 18.98 20.95 0.46
CA ARG A 33 18.06 19.79 0.53
C ARG A 33 16.63 20.07 0.02
N ALA A 34 16.22 21.34 -0.05
CA ALA A 34 14.93 21.82 -0.56
C ALA A 34 14.76 21.77 -2.10
N LEU A 35 15.84 21.61 -2.89
CA LEU A 35 15.73 21.43 -4.35
C LEU A 35 15.43 19.98 -4.76
N ALA A 36 15.73 19.01 -3.88
CA ALA A 36 15.50 17.58 -4.08
C ALA A 36 14.01 17.19 -4.05
N SER A 37 13.18 18.01 -3.40
CA SER A 37 11.74 17.83 -3.21
C SER A 37 10.89 18.66 -4.17
N LEU A 38 11.50 19.34 -5.14
CA LEU A 38 10.76 20.10 -6.16
C LEU A 38 10.35 19.15 -7.30
N PRO A 39 9.10 19.23 -7.80
CA PRO A 39 8.68 18.47 -8.96
C PRO A 39 9.58 18.78 -10.17
N LEU A 40 9.86 17.77 -11.00
CA LEU A 40 10.70 17.92 -12.18
C LEU A 40 10.02 18.91 -13.15
N GLY A 41 10.49 20.16 -13.19
CA GLY A 41 9.93 21.20 -14.04
C GLY A 41 10.77 21.43 -15.30
N PHE A 42 10.13 21.52 -16.45
CA PHE A 42 10.76 21.92 -17.70
C PHE A 42 10.93 23.44 -17.76
N MET A 43 12.12 23.87 -18.15
CA MET A 43 12.49 25.27 -18.29
C MET A 43 12.79 25.53 -19.75
N GLU A 44 12.24 26.60 -20.31
CA GLU A 44 12.58 27.02 -21.67
C GLU A 44 14.07 27.43 -21.73
N ASN A 45 14.76 27.05 -22.80
CA ASN A 45 16.13 27.48 -23.04
C ASN A 45 16.15 28.92 -23.56
N LYS A 46 16.50 29.87 -22.68
CA LYS A 46 16.75 31.28 -23.00
C LYS A 46 18.24 31.61 -23.16
N GLY A 47 19.08 30.59 -23.34
CA GLY A 47 20.54 30.71 -23.50
C GLY A 47 21.35 30.18 -22.33
N GLN A 48 20.70 29.55 -21.33
CA GLN A 48 21.39 28.88 -20.23
C GLN A 48 22.01 27.52 -20.61
N SER A 49 21.57 26.93 -21.74
CA SER A 49 21.97 25.61 -22.22
C SER A 49 22.27 25.62 -23.71
N HIS A 50 22.78 24.49 -24.24
CA HIS A 50 23.20 24.37 -25.64
C HIS A 50 22.10 24.85 -26.62
N PRO A 51 22.40 25.59 -27.71
CA PRO A 51 21.41 26.24 -28.57
C PRO A 51 20.35 25.34 -29.24
N LEU A 52 20.64 24.04 -29.34
CA LEU A 52 19.70 23.05 -29.88
C LEU A 52 18.66 22.56 -28.87
N VAL A 53 18.88 22.81 -27.57
CA VAL A 53 17.93 22.49 -26.51
C VAL A 53 16.80 23.51 -26.56
N ARG A 54 15.55 23.03 -26.51
CA ARG A 54 14.35 23.87 -26.44
C ARG A 54 13.83 23.97 -25.01
N TYR A 55 13.77 22.83 -24.33
CA TYR A 55 13.44 22.74 -22.92
C TYR A 55 14.45 21.86 -22.20
N GLU A 56 14.71 22.16 -20.94
CA GLU A 56 15.51 21.30 -20.08
C GLU A 56 14.85 21.13 -18.72
N ALA A 57 15.01 19.95 -18.14
CA ALA A 57 14.67 19.67 -16.76
C ALA A 57 15.92 19.14 -16.05
N ARG A 58 16.08 19.48 -14.77
CA ARG A 58 17.24 19.08 -13.96
C ARG A 58 16.75 18.42 -12.68
N GLY A 59 17.22 17.21 -12.42
CA GLY A 59 16.97 16.45 -11.19
C GLY A 59 18.27 16.16 -10.45
N LEU A 60 18.19 15.41 -9.34
CA LEU A 60 19.35 15.12 -8.49
C LEU A 60 20.37 14.19 -9.15
N SER A 61 19.93 13.18 -9.90
CA SER A 61 20.82 12.17 -10.51
C SER A 61 21.14 12.45 -11.97
N GLY A 62 20.82 13.65 -12.47
CA GLY A 62 21.02 13.99 -13.88
C GLY A 62 20.08 15.07 -14.43
N SER A 63 20.12 15.23 -15.75
CA SER A 63 19.27 16.18 -16.47
C SER A 63 18.68 15.57 -17.74
N VAL A 64 17.58 16.16 -18.18
CA VAL A 64 16.91 15.85 -19.44
C VAL A 64 16.92 17.11 -20.28
N ALA A 65 17.42 17.01 -21.50
CA ALA A 65 17.31 18.05 -22.51
C ALA A 65 16.34 17.59 -23.60
N LEU A 66 15.33 18.40 -23.90
CA LEU A 66 14.40 18.17 -24.99
C LEU A 66 14.85 18.96 -26.21
N LEU A 67 15.20 18.24 -27.27
CA LEU A 67 15.59 18.77 -28.57
C LEU A 67 14.56 18.33 -29.62
N PRO A 68 14.40 19.04 -30.75
CA PRO A 68 13.55 18.59 -31.84
C PRO A 68 13.92 17.18 -32.37
N SER A 69 15.21 16.82 -32.29
CA SER A 69 15.70 15.51 -32.71
C SER A 69 15.47 14.36 -31.70
N GLY A 70 14.77 14.64 -30.60
CA GLY A 70 14.52 13.72 -29.49
C GLY A 70 15.24 14.12 -28.18
N PRO A 71 14.80 13.55 -27.05
CA PRO A 71 15.35 13.85 -25.73
C PRO A 71 16.73 13.24 -25.52
N VAL A 72 17.54 13.92 -24.69
CA VAL A 72 18.85 13.47 -24.25
C VAL A 72 18.90 13.47 -22.73
N LEU A 73 19.13 12.29 -22.16
CA LEU A 73 19.34 12.08 -20.73
C LEU A 73 20.84 12.15 -20.44
N SER A 74 21.21 12.87 -19.38
CA SER A 74 22.59 12.94 -18.86
C SER A 74 22.56 12.51 -17.40
N LEU A 75 23.23 11.41 -17.06
CA LEU A 75 23.18 10.76 -15.74
C LEU A 75 24.48 10.94 -14.97
N ALA A 76 24.36 11.26 -13.68
CA ALA A 76 25.47 11.41 -12.73
C ALA A 76 25.76 10.07 -12.01
N PRO A 77 26.96 9.85 -11.46
CA PRO A 77 27.30 8.63 -10.74
C PRO A 77 26.39 8.41 -9.51
N THR A 78 25.97 7.16 -9.30
CA THR A 78 25.62 6.65 -7.97
C THR A 78 26.90 6.49 -7.14
N ALA A 79 26.90 6.94 -5.88
CA ALA A 79 28.07 6.80 -5.01
C ALA A 79 28.53 5.33 -4.93
N ALA A 80 29.85 5.12 -4.89
CA ALA A 80 30.44 3.79 -4.80
C ALA A 80 30.04 3.07 -3.50
N ALA A 81 29.96 1.74 -3.57
CA ALA A 81 29.74 0.87 -2.42
C ALA A 81 30.72 1.17 -1.26
N PRO A 82 30.36 0.89 0.00
CA PRO A 82 31.22 1.11 1.15
C PRO A 82 32.58 0.40 0.96
N GLY A 83 33.67 1.17 0.89
CA GLY A 83 35.04 0.62 0.84
C GLY A 83 35.95 1.17 -0.27
N LEU A 84 35.43 1.85 -1.29
CA LEU A 84 36.25 2.53 -2.30
C LEU A 84 36.42 4.01 -1.95
N ARG A 85 37.68 4.48 -1.82
CA ARG A 85 37.99 5.90 -1.55
C ARG A 85 37.48 6.77 -2.69
N ALA A 86 36.57 7.69 -2.39
CA ALA A 86 36.16 8.74 -3.33
C ALA A 86 37.38 9.60 -3.73
N PRO A 87 37.57 9.92 -5.02
CA PRO A 87 38.65 10.79 -5.46
C PRO A 87 38.44 12.23 -4.96
N ARG A 88 39.55 12.92 -4.68
CA ARG A 88 39.61 14.29 -4.10
C ARG A 88 38.98 15.41 -4.96
N GLN A 89 38.51 15.12 -6.17
CA GLN A 89 37.76 16.04 -7.03
C GLN A 89 36.69 15.26 -7.82
N ALA A 90 35.42 15.61 -7.64
CA ALA A 90 34.35 15.15 -8.51
C ALA A 90 34.54 15.79 -9.91
N SER A 91 34.58 14.96 -10.96
CA SER A 91 34.59 15.47 -12.33
C SER A 91 33.18 16.00 -12.68
N PRO A 92 33.03 17.20 -13.26
CA PRO A 92 31.72 17.80 -13.53
C PRO A 92 30.96 17.20 -14.75
N LEU A 93 31.49 16.14 -15.36
CA LEU A 93 30.89 15.52 -16.55
C LEU A 93 29.95 14.38 -16.14
N PRO A 94 28.78 14.20 -16.77
CA PRO A 94 27.93 13.03 -16.54
C PRO A 94 28.66 11.73 -16.91
N ASP A 95 28.39 10.64 -16.19
CA ASP A 95 28.97 9.32 -16.44
C ASP A 95 28.34 8.64 -17.66
N PHE A 96 27.04 8.89 -17.88
CA PHE A 96 26.32 8.35 -19.04
C PHE A 96 25.51 9.42 -19.73
N ARG A 97 25.42 9.32 -21.07
CA ARG A 97 24.50 10.11 -21.89
C ARG A 97 23.74 9.18 -22.81
N VAL A 98 22.42 9.21 -22.70
CA VAL A 98 21.53 8.39 -23.53
C VAL A 98 20.65 9.33 -24.35
N ALA A 99 20.65 9.17 -25.67
CA ALA A 99 19.78 9.94 -26.54
C ALA A 99 18.71 9.04 -27.14
N VAL A 100 17.46 9.49 -27.08
CA VAL A 100 16.35 8.84 -27.79
C VAL A 100 16.27 9.46 -29.17
N ARG A 101 16.29 8.62 -30.19
CA ARG A 101 16.19 9.02 -31.60
C ARG A 101 14.92 8.46 -32.19
N PHE A 102 13.96 9.33 -32.46
CA PHE A 102 12.75 8.96 -33.18
C PHE A 102 13.08 8.68 -34.66
N VAL A 103 12.62 7.55 -35.17
CA VAL A 103 12.84 7.07 -36.52
C VAL A 103 11.59 7.32 -37.34
N ASN A 104 11.73 7.93 -38.52
CA ASN A 104 10.62 8.36 -39.38
C ASN A 104 9.66 9.40 -38.75
N ALA A 105 10.02 9.99 -37.61
CA ALA A 105 9.32 11.13 -37.05
C ALA A 105 9.49 12.38 -37.92
N ARG A 106 8.61 13.38 -37.74
CA ARG A 106 8.78 14.69 -38.37
C ARG A 106 10.17 15.26 -38.00
N PRO A 107 10.95 15.82 -38.94
CA PRO A 107 12.34 16.22 -38.67
C PRO A 107 12.53 17.35 -37.65
N SER A 108 11.49 18.15 -37.40
CA SER A 108 11.52 19.27 -36.46
C SER A 108 10.11 19.50 -35.90
N PRO A 109 9.61 18.61 -35.04
CA PRO A 109 8.29 18.75 -34.44
C PRO A 109 8.23 20.03 -33.58
N GLY A 110 7.01 20.53 -33.38
CA GLY A 110 6.77 21.57 -32.38
C GLY A 110 7.11 21.06 -30.99
N LEU A 111 7.60 21.93 -30.10
CA LEU A 111 7.69 21.62 -28.68
C LEU A 111 6.90 22.66 -27.89
N SER A 112 5.76 22.25 -27.37
CA SER A 112 4.82 23.12 -26.68
C SER A 112 4.81 22.87 -25.17
N PRO A 113 5.07 23.88 -24.34
CA PRO A 113 5.03 23.73 -22.89
C PRO A 113 3.59 23.81 -22.39
N VAL A 114 3.23 22.98 -21.42
CA VAL A 114 1.88 22.89 -20.85
C VAL A 114 1.97 22.93 -19.33
N ASP A 115 0.93 23.48 -18.69
CA ASP A 115 0.80 23.60 -17.24
C ASP A 115 1.97 24.33 -16.58
N ARG A 116 1.97 25.66 -16.70
CA ARG A 116 2.95 26.52 -16.02
C ARG A 116 2.88 26.30 -14.52
N LEU A 117 4.02 25.98 -13.93
CA LEU A 117 4.18 25.78 -12.49
C LEU A 117 4.37 27.14 -11.77
N PRO A 118 4.02 27.24 -10.48
CA PRO A 118 4.14 28.48 -9.71
C PRO A 118 5.60 28.88 -9.43
N GLY A 119 6.53 27.91 -9.46
CA GLY A 119 7.96 28.15 -9.26
C GLY A 119 8.63 28.86 -10.42
N THR A 120 9.70 29.61 -10.15
CA THR A 120 10.57 30.20 -11.18
C THR A 120 12.03 29.90 -10.89
N VAL A 121 12.86 29.89 -11.94
CA VAL A 121 14.29 29.59 -11.86
C VAL A 121 15.11 30.81 -12.27
N ASN A 122 16.23 31.02 -11.56
CA ASN A 122 17.17 32.10 -11.81
C ASN A 122 18.58 31.52 -12.06
N PHE A 123 19.27 31.99 -13.10
CA PHE A 123 20.64 31.66 -13.42
C PHE A 123 21.54 32.90 -13.28
N PHE A 124 22.39 32.90 -12.25
CA PHE A 124 23.37 33.96 -12.00
C PHE A 124 24.75 33.49 -12.46
N SER A 125 25.00 33.54 -13.78
CA SER A 125 26.28 33.08 -14.35
C SER A 125 27.29 34.23 -14.51
N GLY A 126 28.41 34.14 -13.79
CA GLY A 126 29.51 35.11 -13.85
C GLY A 126 29.21 36.46 -13.17
N SER A 127 30.20 37.36 -13.22
CA SER A 127 30.13 38.70 -12.58
C SER A 127 29.38 39.75 -13.40
N ASP A 128 29.11 39.48 -14.69
CA ASP A 128 28.35 40.37 -15.56
C ASP A 128 26.84 40.16 -15.35
N LYS A 129 26.21 41.09 -14.62
CA LYS A 129 24.77 41.06 -14.33
C LYS A 129 23.90 41.08 -15.58
N LYS A 130 24.41 41.53 -16.74
CA LYS A 130 23.66 41.49 -18.02
C LYS A 130 23.47 40.06 -18.54
N LYS A 131 24.24 39.10 -18.04
CA LYS A 131 24.16 37.68 -18.39
C LYS A 131 23.30 36.86 -17.42
N TRP A 132 22.76 37.50 -16.38
CA TRP A 132 21.89 36.85 -15.43
C TRP A 132 20.50 36.67 -16.03
N LEU A 133 19.95 35.48 -15.91
CA LEU A 133 18.57 35.17 -16.29
C LEU A 133 17.75 35.05 -15.01
N THR A 134 16.67 35.80 -14.90
CA THR A 134 15.80 35.76 -13.70
C THR A 134 14.35 35.52 -14.09
N GLY A 135 13.59 34.90 -13.18
CA GLY A 135 12.15 34.68 -13.34
C GLY A 135 11.77 33.73 -14.48
N LEU A 136 12.65 32.78 -14.85
CA LEU A 136 12.31 31.80 -15.86
C LEU A 136 11.15 30.94 -15.36
N ALA A 137 10.07 30.89 -16.15
CA ALA A 137 8.94 30.02 -15.86
C ALA A 137 9.34 28.55 -15.98
N THR A 138 8.74 27.73 -15.14
CA THR A 138 8.80 26.27 -15.27
C THR A 138 7.44 25.72 -15.66
N TYR A 139 7.44 24.58 -16.33
CA TYR A 139 6.25 23.92 -16.86
C TYR A 139 6.27 22.46 -16.43
N ARG A 140 5.10 21.89 -16.16
CA ARG A 140 4.97 20.49 -15.78
C ARG A 140 5.22 19.56 -16.96
N LYS A 141 4.85 20.01 -18.16
CA LYS A 141 4.79 19.18 -19.36
C LYS A 141 5.36 19.91 -20.58
N VAL A 142 5.94 19.14 -21.50
CA VAL A 142 6.32 19.58 -22.84
C VAL A 142 5.86 18.52 -23.84
N ILE A 143 5.03 18.93 -24.80
CA ILE A 143 4.52 18.07 -25.87
C ILE A 143 5.44 18.21 -27.09
N TYR A 144 5.86 17.09 -27.66
CA TYR A 144 6.30 17.03 -29.05
C TYR A 144 5.06 16.97 -29.94
N ASP A 145 4.71 18.11 -30.52
CA ASP A 145 3.50 18.28 -31.31
C ASP A 145 3.65 17.56 -32.65
N ASP A 146 2.71 16.67 -32.96
CA ASP A 146 2.59 15.93 -34.23
C ASP A 146 3.93 15.26 -34.60
N LEU A 147 4.53 14.59 -33.60
CA LEU A 147 5.82 13.91 -33.71
C LEU A 147 5.79 12.88 -34.85
N TYR A 148 4.69 12.16 -34.97
CA TYR A 148 4.28 11.43 -36.17
C TYR A 148 2.93 11.95 -36.62
N ASP A 149 2.51 11.60 -37.85
CA ASP A 149 1.25 12.09 -38.42
C ASP A 149 0.04 11.72 -37.54
N GLY A 150 -0.51 12.71 -36.85
CA GLY A 150 -1.64 12.55 -35.92
C GLY A 150 -1.26 11.95 -34.55
N ILE A 151 0.03 11.94 -34.18
CA ILE A 151 0.52 11.36 -32.92
C ILE A 151 1.41 12.35 -32.20
N ASP A 152 0.97 12.77 -31.01
CA ASP A 152 1.76 13.59 -30.09
C ASP A 152 2.57 12.71 -29.15
N LEU A 153 3.69 13.25 -28.65
CA LEU A 153 4.41 12.66 -27.52
C LEU A 153 4.52 13.66 -26.38
N ASP A 154 3.81 13.37 -25.30
CA ASP A 154 3.84 14.11 -24.06
C ASP A 154 5.06 13.70 -23.22
N TYR A 155 5.96 14.65 -22.94
CA TYR A 155 6.89 14.52 -21.83
C TYR A 155 6.42 15.30 -20.59
N THR A 156 6.10 14.57 -19.52
CA THR A 156 5.66 15.14 -18.24
C THR A 156 6.69 14.88 -17.14
N GLY A 157 6.94 15.90 -16.32
CA GLY A 157 7.78 15.81 -15.13
C GLY A 157 6.93 15.83 -13.86
N ARG A 158 7.07 14.79 -13.04
CA ARG A 158 6.39 14.66 -11.73
C ARG A 158 7.35 13.97 -10.75
N ASP A 159 7.54 14.59 -9.58
CA ASP A 159 8.33 14.04 -8.46
C ASP A 159 9.73 13.53 -8.83
N GLY A 160 10.47 14.35 -9.60
CA GLY A 160 11.84 14.04 -10.02
C GLY A 160 11.95 13.05 -11.19
N ARG A 161 10.83 12.55 -11.73
CA ARG A 161 10.78 11.53 -12.80
C ARG A 161 10.30 12.13 -14.12
N LEU A 162 10.81 11.59 -15.22
CA LEU A 162 10.41 11.94 -16.58
C LEU A 162 9.52 10.84 -17.16
N LYS A 163 8.40 11.25 -17.75
CA LYS A 163 7.43 10.35 -18.37
C LYS A 163 7.17 10.69 -19.82
N GLY A 164 7.08 9.70 -20.71
CA GLY A 164 6.71 9.86 -22.13
C GLY A 164 5.43 9.11 -22.51
N THR A 165 4.35 9.80 -22.88
CA THR A 165 3.08 9.17 -23.30
C THR A 165 2.77 9.49 -24.75
N PHE A 166 2.50 8.45 -25.55
CA PHE A 166 2.03 8.64 -26.93
C PHE A 166 0.51 8.82 -26.94
N LEU A 167 0.07 9.94 -27.51
CA LEU A 167 -1.34 10.24 -27.74
C LEU A 167 -1.61 10.03 -29.22
N VAL A 168 -2.26 8.92 -29.54
CA VAL A 168 -2.56 8.52 -30.92
C VAL A 168 -3.95 9.02 -31.24
N GLY A 169 -4.03 10.08 -32.05
CA GLY A 169 -5.30 10.66 -32.45
C GLY A 169 -6.12 9.72 -33.32
N THR A 170 -7.43 9.92 -33.32
CA THR A 170 -8.39 9.16 -34.14
C THR A 170 -7.91 9.00 -35.59
N GLY A 171 -7.80 7.74 -36.05
CA GLY A 171 -7.35 7.38 -37.40
C GLY A 171 -5.83 7.43 -37.65
N ALA A 172 -5.01 7.86 -36.69
CA ALA A 172 -3.55 7.83 -36.81
C ALA A 172 -3.00 6.38 -36.73
N ASP A 173 -1.86 6.13 -37.38
CA ASP A 173 -1.25 4.79 -37.41
C ASP A 173 -0.13 4.62 -36.36
N PRO A 174 -0.39 4.00 -35.19
CA PRO A 174 0.62 3.82 -34.16
C PRO A 174 1.75 2.87 -34.57
N ARG A 175 1.59 2.10 -35.65
CA ARG A 175 2.68 1.27 -36.19
C ARG A 175 3.81 2.10 -36.76
N GLY A 176 3.61 3.40 -37.00
CA GLY A 176 4.65 4.34 -37.40
C GLY A 176 5.62 4.70 -36.28
N ILE A 177 5.24 4.52 -35.00
CA ILE A 177 6.07 4.88 -33.86
C ILE A 177 7.29 3.96 -33.79
N ARG A 178 8.48 4.55 -33.99
CA ARG A 178 9.77 3.85 -33.97
C ARG A 178 10.83 4.71 -33.33
N TRP A 179 11.66 4.15 -32.46
CA TRP A 179 12.81 4.87 -31.90
C TRP A 179 14.00 3.97 -31.66
N ARG A 180 15.16 4.57 -31.40
CA ARG A 180 16.38 3.87 -30.98
C ARG A 180 17.08 4.65 -29.88
N TYR A 181 18.01 3.98 -29.21
CA TYR A 181 18.84 4.54 -28.16
C TYR A 181 20.28 4.71 -28.64
N ASP A 182 20.79 5.94 -28.64
CA ASP A 182 22.22 6.22 -28.80
C ASP A 182 22.89 6.35 -27.43
N GLY A 183 24.17 5.99 -27.33
CA GLY A 183 24.95 6.13 -26.10
C GLY A 183 24.80 4.96 -25.11
N VAL A 184 24.26 3.83 -25.59
CA VAL A 184 24.12 2.57 -24.83
C VAL A 184 24.96 1.47 -25.47
N ARG A 185 25.43 0.51 -24.66
CA ARG A 185 26.17 -0.68 -25.10
C ARG A 185 25.26 -1.66 -25.83
N SER A 186 24.07 -1.88 -25.30
CA SER A 186 23.06 -2.74 -25.92
C SER A 186 21.66 -2.38 -25.44
N VAL A 187 20.66 -2.77 -26.24
CA VAL A 187 19.25 -2.75 -25.87
C VAL A 187 18.74 -4.19 -26.00
N ALA A 188 18.04 -4.67 -24.99
CA ALA A 188 17.47 -6.02 -24.99
C ALA A 188 16.04 -5.98 -24.46
N LEU A 189 15.20 -6.89 -24.95
CA LEU A 189 13.92 -7.18 -24.30
C LEU A 189 14.14 -8.20 -23.19
N ASP A 190 13.64 -7.90 -22.01
CA ASP A 190 13.49 -8.88 -20.95
C ASP A 190 12.37 -9.85 -21.34
N LYS A 191 12.72 -11.12 -21.56
CA LYS A 191 11.76 -12.13 -22.06
C LYS A 191 10.68 -12.49 -21.04
N LYS A 192 10.88 -12.15 -19.77
CA LYS A 192 9.91 -12.43 -18.70
C LYS A 192 8.96 -11.25 -18.52
N THR A 193 9.48 -10.03 -18.43
CA THR A 193 8.68 -8.84 -18.13
C THR A 193 8.22 -8.06 -19.36
N GLY A 194 8.87 -8.25 -20.51
CA GLY A 194 8.61 -7.46 -21.72
C GLY A 194 9.22 -6.06 -21.68
N ASP A 195 9.98 -5.71 -20.64
CA ASP A 195 10.68 -4.43 -20.52
C ASP A 195 11.81 -4.29 -21.55
N LEU A 196 12.17 -3.04 -21.87
CA LEU A 196 13.41 -2.72 -22.54
C LEU A 196 14.52 -2.45 -21.53
N VAL A 197 15.63 -3.20 -21.63
CA VAL A 197 16.82 -3.05 -20.81
C VAL A 197 17.92 -2.43 -21.66
N LEU A 198 18.37 -1.24 -21.27
CA LEU A 198 19.46 -0.50 -21.87
C LEU A 198 20.69 -0.68 -21.00
N ASP A 199 21.70 -1.35 -21.54
CA ASP A 199 22.99 -1.52 -20.90
C ASP A 199 23.86 -0.30 -21.19
N LEU A 200 24.29 0.41 -20.15
CA LEU A 200 25.14 1.60 -20.30
C LEU A 200 26.63 1.26 -20.22
N GLY A 201 26.98 0.00 -19.91
CA GLY A 201 28.34 -0.40 -19.55
C GLY A 201 28.75 0.06 -18.16
N ASP A 202 30.03 -0.09 -17.84
CA ASP A 202 30.54 0.31 -16.52
C ASP A 202 30.77 1.83 -16.46
N SER A 203 30.41 2.42 -15.32
CA SER A 203 30.73 3.81 -15.02
C SER A 203 32.24 4.00 -14.93
N ARG A 204 32.69 5.25 -14.89
CA ARG A 204 34.12 5.57 -14.66
C ARG A 204 34.65 5.07 -13.31
N TYR A 205 33.77 4.58 -12.44
CA TYR A 205 34.06 4.00 -11.14
C TYR A 205 33.90 2.48 -11.09
N GLY A 206 33.68 1.81 -12.24
CA GLY A 206 33.56 0.36 -12.33
C GLY A 206 32.24 -0.20 -11.82
N VAL A 207 31.18 0.63 -11.75
CA VAL A 207 29.82 0.20 -11.39
C VAL A 207 29.01 0.05 -12.67
N GLY A 208 28.44 -1.13 -12.91
CA GLY A 208 27.61 -1.38 -14.08
C GLY A 208 26.37 -0.48 -14.11
N GLY A 209 26.19 0.28 -15.19
CA GLY A 209 25.02 1.12 -15.44
C GLY A 209 23.99 0.39 -16.29
N ARG A 210 22.74 0.36 -15.85
CA ARG A 210 21.59 -0.10 -16.65
C ARG A 210 20.42 0.87 -16.50
N LEU A 211 19.68 1.09 -17.58
CA LEU A 211 18.36 1.72 -17.55
C LEU A 211 17.32 0.70 -17.99
N ARG A 212 16.12 0.80 -17.43
CA ARG A 212 14.97 0.03 -17.87
C ARG A 212 13.84 0.96 -18.24
N GLU A 213 13.21 0.66 -19.36
CA GLU A 213 11.92 1.21 -19.76
C GLU A 213 10.90 0.08 -19.64
N LEU A 214 9.92 0.28 -18.76
CA LEU A 214 8.96 -0.75 -18.38
C LEU A 214 8.00 -1.07 -19.52
N ALA A 215 7.47 -2.29 -19.56
CA ALA A 215 6.55 -2.73 -20.61
C ALA A 215 5.29 -1.82 -20.71
N PRO A 216 4.83 -1.49 -21.94
CA PRO A 216 3.71 -0.57 -22.16
C PRO A 216 2.38 -1.10 -21.65
N VAL A 217 1.50 -0.19 -21.22
CA VAL A 217 0.04 -0.40 -21.20
C VAL A 217 -0.61 0.52 -22.23
N ALA A 218 -1.81 0.19 -22.68
CA ALA A 218 -2.55 1.03 -23.61
C ALA A 218 -4.05 0.93 -23.35
N TRP A 219 -4.78 2.00 -23.64
CA TRP A 219 -6.23 2.04 -23.46
C TRP A 219 -6.91 3.07 -24.36
N GLN A 220 -8.22 2.91 -24.53
CA GLN A 220 -9.11 3.89 -25.13
C GLN A 220 -10.11 4.40 -24.10
N GLN A 221 -10.55 5.64 -24.25
CA GLN A 221 -11.62 6.21 -23.43
C GLN A 221 -12.84 6.47 -24.32
N ILE A 222 -13.93 5.73 -24.09
CA ILE A 222 -15.17 5.78 -24.88
C ILE A 222 -16.33 6.03 -23.92
N ASP A 223 -17.08 7.10 -24.15
CA ASP A 223 -18.20 7.53 -23.29
C ASP A 223 -17.85 7.62 -21.79
N GLY A 224 -16.63 8.04 -21.48
CA GLY A 224 -16.11 8.18 -20.11
C GLY A 224 -15.62 6.88 -19.46
N LYS A 225 -15.76 5.72 -20.13
CA LYS A 225 -15.25 4.43 -19.67
C LYS A 225 -13.91 4.10 -20.32
N ARG A 226 -13.02 3.47 -19.57
CA ARG A 226 -11.71 3.00 -20.04
C ARG A 226 -11.83 1.58 -20.58
N PHE A 227 -11.20 1.32 -21.72
CA PHE A 227 -11.09 0.01 -22.36
C PHE A 227 -9.62 -0.28 -22.64
N ASP A 228 -9.06 -1.31 -22.01
CA ASP A 228 -7.65 -1.65 -22.19
C ASP A 228 -7.39 -2.28 -23.56
N VAL A 229 -6.18 -2.02 -24.08
CA VAL A 229 -5.68 -2.50 -25.37
C VAL A 229 -4.36 -3.19 -25.12
N ASP A 230 -4.24 -4.45 -25.56
CA ASP A 230 -2.98 -5.18 -25.45
C ASP A 230 -1.86 -4.42 -26.13
N VAL A 231 -0.72 -4.28 -25.46
CA VAL A 231 0.46 -3.67 -26.05
C VAL A 231 1.74 -4.29 -25.49
N LYS A 232 2.75 -4.44 -26.34
CA LYS A 232 4.09 -4.93 -25.96
C LYS A 232 5.16 -4.16 -26.70
N PHE A 233 6.36 -4.05 -26.14
CA PHE A 233 7.51 -3.64 -26.93
C PHE A 233 7.89 -4.72 -27.94
N ARG A 234 8.37 -4.28 -29.09
CA ARG A 234 9.02 -5.10 -30.10
C ARG A 234 10.34 -4.45 -30.48
N LEU A 235 11.42 -5.16 -30.15
CA LEU A 235 12.78 -4.82 -30.53
C LEU A 235 13.11 -5.49 -31.87
N HIS A 236 13.52 -4.70 -32.86
CA HIS A 236 13.90 -5.14 -34.20
C HIS A 236 15.40 -5.44 -34.26
N GLU A 237 15.81 -6.26 -35.23
CA GLU A 237 17.22 -6.66 -35.40
C GLU A 237 18.16 -5.47 -35.65
N ASN A 238 17.64 -4.38 -36.22
CA ASN A 238 18.38 -3.14 -36.46
C ASN A 238 18.48 -2.21 -35.23
N GLY A 239 18.00 -2.66 -34.05
CA GLY A 239 18.02 -1.90 -32.80
C GLY A 239 16.88 -0.89 -32.64
N GLU A 240 15.93 -0.85 -33.58
CA GLU A 240 14.72 -0.05 -33.42
C GLU A 240 13.75 -0.70 -32.44
N VAL A 241 13.03 0.13 -31.70
CA VAL A 241 11.96 -0.23 -30.78
C VAL A 241 10.63 0.23 -31.37
N SER A 242 9.60 -0.57 -31.15
CA SER A 242 8.22 -0.33 -31.58
C SER A 242 7.21 -0.93 -30.62
N PHE A 243 5.93 -0.68 -30.87
CA PHE A 243 4.83 -1.36 -30.20
C PHE A 243 4.25 -2.49 -31.07
N LEU A 244 3.89 -3.59 -30.42
CA LEU A 244 2.97 -4.60 -30.92
C LEU A 244 1.63 -4.39 -30.20
N LEU A 245 0.61 -3.94 -30.92
CA LEU A 245 -0.72 -3.66 -30.38
C LEU A 245 -1.70 -4.80 -30.69
N GLY A 246 -2.61 -5.07 -29.76
CA GLY A 246 -3.79 -5.90 -29.95
C GLY A 246 -4.88 -5.18 -30.74
N THR A 247 -6.10 -5.68 -30.63
CA THR A 247 -7.27 -5.09 -31.30
C THR A 247 -7.73 -3.84 -30.55
N TYR A 248 -8.00 -2.76 -31.27
CA TYR A 248 -8.58 -1.52 -30.75
C TYR A 248 -9.45 -0.86 -31.83
N ASP A 249 -10.30 0.10 -31.45
CA ASP A 249 -11.16 0.84 -32.38
C ASP A 249 -10.45 2.09 -32.93
N PRO A 250 -10.09 2.15 -34.23
CA PRO A 250 -9.38 3.30 -34.79
C PRO A 250 -10.21 4.59 -34.85
N HIS A 251 -11.51 4.54 -34.53
CA HIS A 251 -12.40 5.70 -34.46
C HIS A 251 -12.35 6.43 -33.11
N HIS A 252 -11.55 5.96 -32.17
CA HIS A 252 -11.32 6.60 -30.88
C HIS A 252 -9.82 6.79 -30.64
N ASP A 253 -9.47 7.80 -29.85
CA ASP A 253 -8.09 8.05 -29.47
C ASP A 253 -7.52 6.86 -28.67
N LEU A 254 -6.24 6.58 -28.88
CA LEU A 254 -5.50 5.53 -28.19
C LEU A 254 -4.37 6.15 -27.39
N VAL A 255 -4.31 5.83 -26.09
CA VAL A 255 -3.21 6.21 -25.21
C VAL A 255 -2.29 5.01 -25.06
N ILE A 256 -0.99 5.19 -25.33
CA ILE A 256 0.04 4.15 -25.13
C ILE A 256 1.07 4.68 -24.14
N ASP A 257 1.25 3.90 -23.08
CA ASP A 257 1.69 4.42 -21.81
C ASP A 257 2.21 3.32 -20.85
N PRO A 258 3.51 3.15 -20.68
CA PRO A 258 4.07 2.16 -19.75
C PRO A 258 4.05 2.40 -18.22
N THR A 259 3.13 1.76 -17.49
CA THR A 259 3.33 1.11 -16.14
C THR A 259 3.20 1.87 -14.79
N MET A 260 2.87 1.06 -13.74
CA MET A 260 3.08 1.09 -12.25
C MET A 260 3.20 2.44 -11.49
N ILE A 261 2.53 2.62 -10.34
CA ILE A 261 2.63 3.85 -9.50
C ILE A 261 3.90 3.86 -8.61
N PHE A 262 4.11 2.93 -7.66
CA PHE A 262 5.38 2.81 -6.87
C PHE A 262 5.47 1.55 -5.97
N ALA A 263 6.68 1.26 -5.45
CA ALA A 263 6.94 0.40 -4.28
C ALA A 263 8.14 0.96 -3.47
N THR A 264 8.11 0.94 -2.13
CA THR A 264 9.18 1.45 -1.24
C THR A 264 9.26 0.70 0.10
N HIS A 265 10.42 0.77 0.77
CA HIS A 265 10.58 0.37 2.18
C HIS A 265 10.52 1.58 3.10
N PHE A 266 10.21 1.33 4.37
CA PHE A 266 10.30 2.30 5.43
C PHE A 266 10.76 1.61 6.71
N GLY A 267 11.57 2.34 7.48
CA GLY A 267 12.17 1.82 8.69
C GLY A 267 13.39 2.62 9.10
N GLY A 268 14.00 2.20 10.21
CA GLY A 268 15.18 2.81 10.80
C GLY A 268 16.26 1.78 11.10
N ASN A 269 16.69 1.72 12.36
CA ASN A 269 17.81 0.92 12.85
C ASN A 269 17.37 -0.29 13.68
N GLY A 270 16.07 -0.54 13.77
CA GLY A 270 15.46 -1.72 14.37
C GLY A 270 14.50 -2.39 13.40
N THR A 271 13.84 -3.45 13.86
CA THR A 271 12.76 -4.12 13.13
C THR A 271 11.52 -3.23 13.12
N ASP A 272 10.84 -3.09 11.98
CA ASP A 272 9.72 -2.19 11.79
C ASP A 272 8.59 -2.87 11.03
N HIS A 273 7.48 -3.15 11.71
CA HIS A 273 6.41 -3.96 11.17
C HIS A 273 5.23 -3.08 10.80
N CYS A 274 4.86 -3.07 9.52
CA CYS A 274 3.58 -2.51 9.08
C CYS A 274 2.48 -3.56 9.26
N ILE A 275 1.43 -3.22 10.00
CA ILE A 275 0.38 -4.18 10.35
C ILE A 275 -0.94 -3.82 9.65
N SER A 276 -1.24 -2.53 9.48
CA SER A 276 -2.47 -2.08 8.81
C SER A 276 -2.22 -0.93 7.83
N THR A 277 -2.95 -0.95 6.71
CA THR A 277 -2.92 0.07 5.65
C THR A 277 -4.34 0.44 5.21
N LYS A 278 -4.59 1.74 4.99
CA LYS A 278 -5.83 2.24 4.35
C LYS A 278 -5.51 3.40 3.39
N MET A 279 -6.38 3.65 2.42
CA MET A 279 -6.33 4.76 1.47
C MET A 279 -7.53 5.68 1.64
N ASP A 280 -7.30 6.99 1.57
CA ASP A 280 -8.41 7.91 1.38
C ASP A 280 -8.86 7.96 -0.09
N LYS A 281 -10.00 8.63 -0.34
CA LYS A 281 -10.52 8.90 -1.68
C LYS A 281 -9.60 9.70 -2.62
N HIS A 282 -8.52 10.29 -2.10
CA HIS A 282 -7.49 10.96 -2.91
C HIS A 282 -6.28 10.05 -3.13
N GLY A 283 -6.34 8.81 -2.64
CA GLY A 283 -5.33 7.79 -2.76
C GLY A 283 -4.12 7.97 -1.86
N ARG A 284 -4.16 8.91 -0.89
CA ARG A 284 -3.13 9.01 0.16
C ARG A 284 -3.20 7.76 1.02
N ILE A 285 -2.03 7.27 1.42
CA ILE A 285 -1.94 6.00 2.12
C ILE A 285 -1.58 6.25 3.57
N TYR A 286 -2.29 5.58 4.46
CA TYR A 286 -2.13 5.63 5.90
C TYR A 286 -1.66 4.26 6.37
N MET A 287 -0.68 4.24 7.27
CA MET A 287 -0.12 3.01 7.82
C MET A 287 0.09 3.13 9.32
N ALA A 288 -0.13 2.02 10.00
CA ALA A 288 0.13 1.83 11.42
C ALA A 288 0.81 0.48 11.64
N GLY A 289 1.48 0.38 12.78
CA GLY A 289 2.27 -0.80 13.11
C GLY A 289 3.10 -0.58 14.36
N ARG A 290 4.23 -1.29 14.43
CA ARG A 290 5.22 -1.15 15.51
C ARG A 290 6.61 -0.92 14.94
N THR A 291 7.42 -0.15 15.65
CA THR A 291 8.81 0.15 15.30
C THR A 291 9.70 -0.11 16.49
N HIS A 292 10.81 -0.82 16.26
CA HIS A 292 11.91 -0.98 17.22
C HIS A 292 13.05 0.00 16.92
N SER A 293 12.85 0.90 15.95
CA SER A 293 13.87 1.84 15.49
C SER A 293 14.04 3.01 16.44
N ASN A 294 15.08 2.94 17.27
CA ASN A 294 15.39 3.92 18.30
C ASN A 294 16.55 4.86 17.89
N PRO A 295 16.32 6.19 17.76
CA PRO A 295 17.35 7.14 17.33
C PRO A 295 18.52 7.29 18.32
N ALA A 296 18.37 6.84 19.58
CA ALA A 296 19.43 6.84 20.58
C ALA A 296 20.50 5.76 20.34
N ILE A 297 20.16 4.67 19.63
CA ILE A 297 21.11 3.59 19.29
C ILE A 297 22.09 4.08 18.22
N ASN A 298 21.59 4.76 17.17
CA ASN A 298 22.40 5.40 16.13
C ASN A 298 21.75 6.70 15.65
N ALA A 299 22.34 7.83 16.02
CA ALA A 299 21.81 9.15 15.67
C ALA A 299 21.71 9.34 14.14
N GLY A 300 20.50 9.61 13.65
CA GLY A 300 20.21 9.79 12.23
C GLY A 300 19.83 8.51 11.48
N GLN A 301 19.65 7.40 12.18
CA GLN A 301 19.14 6.13 11.63
C GLN A 301 17.90 5.58 12.37
N GLY A 302 17.24 6.36 13.24
CA GLY A 302 15.97 5.95 13.85
C GLY A 302 14.79 6.00 12.88
N TRP A 303 13.58 5.72 13.37
CA TRP A 303 12.35 5.79 12.58
C TRP A 303 12.21 7.16 11.88
N PRO A 304 11.73 7.20 10.62
CA PRO A 304 11.53 8.46 9.94
C PRO A 304 10.38 9.25 10.57
N VAL A 305 10.70 10.28 11.36
CA VAL A 305 9.72 11.24 11.90
C VAL A 305 9.71 12.54 11.09
N THR A 306 8.52 13.12 10.91
CA THR A 306 8.38 14.42 10.23
C THR A 306 8.50 15.58 11.20
N PRO A 307 8.91 16.80 10.77
CA PRO A 307 9.07 17.95 11.66
C PRO A 307 7.84 18.33 12.49
N GLN A 308 6.65 17.99 11.99
CA GLN A 308 5.37 18.24 12.64
C GLN A 308 4.84 17.05 13.45
N ALA A 309 5.61 15.96 13.61
CA ALA A 309 5.17 14.80 14.36
C ALA A 309 4.70 15.17 15.77
N PHE A 310 3.56 14.63 16.20
CA PHE A 310 3.05 14.82 17.55
C PHE A 310 3.96 14.17 18.61
N ASP A 311 4.66 13.09 18.24
CA ASP A 311 5.70 12.46 19.04
C ASP A 311 6.94 12.14 18.17
N PRO A 312 8.00 12.95 18.29
CA PRO A 312 9.26 12.72 17.57
C PRO A 312 10.21 11.76 18.31
N THR A 313 9.80 11.19 19.45
CA THR A 313 10.66 10.43 20.36
C THR A 313 10.24 8.97 20.45
N TYR A 314 11.24 8.09 20.51
CA TYR A 314 11.05 6.69 20.86
C TYR A 314 10.99 6.57 22.39
N ASN A 315 9.80 6.28 22.91
CA ASN A 315 9.48 6.26 24.34
C ASN A 315 9.35 4.83 24.89
N GLY A 316 9.03 3.87 24.02
CA GLY A 316 8.98 2.44 24.29
C GLY A 316 10.29 1.88 24.81
N GLU A 317 10.21 0.81 25.59
CA GLU A 317 11.40 0.07 26.00
C GLU A 317 11.85 -0.88 24.88
N VAL A 318 10.91 -1.62 24.29
CA VAL A 318 11.17 -2.58 23.20
C VAL A 318 10.60 -2.16 21.85
N ALA A 319 9.42 -1.57 21.79
CA ALA A 319 8.84 -1.03 20.56
C ALA A 319 7.81 0.06 20.88
N ASP A 320 7.70 1.04 19.97
CA ASP A 320 6.58 1.97 19.94
C ASP A 320 5.64 1.63 18.78
N ALA A 321 4.37 1.98 18.90
CA ALA A 321 3.50 2.03 17.76
C ALA A 321 3.92 3.19 16.86
N PHE A 322 3.51 3.18 15.60
CA PHE A 322 3.68 4.35 14.73
C PHE A 322 2.40 4.65 13.97
N VAL A 323 2.29 5.90 13.53
CA VAL A 323 1.31 6.31 12.53
C VAL A 323 2.03 7.12 11.46
N MET A 324 1.85 6.74 10.19
CA MET A 324 2.44 7.45 9.07
C MET A 324 1.46 7.61 7.91
N MET A 325 1.69 8.66 7.11
CA MET A 325 0.93 8.93 5.91
C MET A 325 1.87 9.24 4.75
N LEU A 326 1.65 8.57 3.62
CA LEU A 326 2.31 8.81 2.35
C LEU A 326 1.41 9.58 1.39
N SER A 327 2.03 10.30 0.45
CA SER A 327 1.34 10.83 -0.72
C SER A 327 0.74 9.71 -1.59
N GLU A 328 -0.17 10.09 -2.47
CA GLU A 328 -0.87 9.18 -3.39
C GLU A 328 0.07 8.29 -4.22
N ASP A 329 1.24 8.82 -4.55
CA ASP A 329 2.31 8.18 -5.31
C ASP A 329 3.42 7.58 -4.44
N GLY A 330 3.23 7.56 -3.11
CA GLY A 330 4.15 6.96 -2.15
C GLY A 330 5.53 7.62 -2.05
N GLN A 331 5.75 8.75 -2.73
CA GLN A 331 7.07 9.37 -2.80
C GLN A 331 7.33 10.36 -1.67
N THR A 332 6.27 10.86 -1.03
CA THR A 332 6.37 11.85 0.04
C THR A 332 5.82 11.26 1.33
N LEU A 333 6.67 11.16 2.34
CA LEU A 333 6.23 11.01 3.72
C LEU A 333 5.57 12.32 4.15
N ILE A 334 4.23 12.35 4.17
CA ILE A 334 3.48 13.55 4.52
C ILE A 334 3.60 13.81 6.02
N PHE A 335 3.30 12.79 6.83
CA PHE A 335 3.63 12.80 8.25
C PHE A 335 4.04 11.41 8.72
N SER A 336 4.78 11.37 9.83
CA SER A 336 5.12 10.15 10.55
C SER A 336 5.50 10.51 11.97
N SER A 337 4.98 9.74 12.92
CA SER A 337 5.14 9.93 14.36
C SER A 337 5.25 8.59 15.06
N TYR A 338 6.01 8.54 16.16
CA TYR A 338 5.86 7.46 17.14
C TYR A 338 4.52 7.61 17.86
N LEU A 339 4.08 6.53 18.50
CA LEU A 339 2.93 6.48 19.39
C LEU A 339 3.22 5.46 20.49
N GLY A 340 3.51 5.94 21.68
CA GLY A 340 3.85 5.06 22.79
C GLY A 340 4.29 5.81 24.03
N GLY A 341 4.62 5.03 25.05
CA GLY A 341 5.17 5.47 26.32
C GLY A 341 6.23 4.48 26.79
N GLY A 342 6.54 4.45 28.08
CA GLY A 342 7.32 3.37 28.70
C GLY A 342 6.65 2.88 29.99
N ASP A 343 7.24 1.87 30.62
CA ASP A 343 6.74 1.37 31.89
C ASP A 343 7.79 1.46 33.01
N PRO A 344 7.80 2.55 33.81
CA PRO A 344 8.74 2.69 34.92
C PRO A 344 8.58 1.60 36.00
N THR A 345 7.53 0.78 35.96
CA THR A 345 7.33 -0.32 36.90
C THR A 345 8.17 -1.57 36.60
N ASN A 346 8.78 -1.67 35.40
CA ASN A 346 9.57 -2.82 34.91
C ASN A 346 8.81 -4.17 34.88
N PHE A 347 7.48 -4.16 34.92
CA PHE A 347 6.67 -5.37 34.72
C PHE A 347 6.09 -5.36 33.31
N SER A 348 6.63 -6.21 32.43
CA SER A 348 6.25 -6.30 31.02
C SER A 348 6.17 -7.76 30.58
N ILE A 349 5.22 -8.11 29.72
CA ILE A 349 5.16 -9.42 29.07
C ILE A 349 5.96 -9.39 27.75
N PHE A 350 5.93 -8.28 27.03
CA PHE A 350 6.58 -8.04 25.74
C PHE A 350 7.71 -6.98 25.81
N GLY A 351 8.16 -6.63 27.00
CA GLY A 351 9.30 -5.74 27.20
C GLY A 351 8.97 -4.25 27.13
N GLY A 352 7.75 -3.83 27.48
CA GLY A 352 7.31 -2.44 27.44
C GLY A 352 7.03 -2.00 26.00
N ALA A 353 6.27 -2.82 25.29
CA ALA A 353 5.96 -2.60 23.88
C ALA A 353 4.56 -2.00 23.67
N ASP A 354 4.46 -1.11 22.70
CA ASP A 354 3.21 -0.52 22.21
C ASP A 354 3.04 -0.88 20.73
N TRP A 355 1.96 -1.55 20.35
CA TRP A 355 1.75 -2.00 18.96
C TRP A 355 0.45 -1.42 18.41
N GLY A 356 0.50 -0.77 17.25
CA GLY A 356 -0.69 -0.46 16.45
C GLY A 356 -1.06 -1.67 15.61
N LEU A 357 -2.24 -2.24 15.86
CA LEU A 357 -2.71 -3.46 15.18
C LEU A 357 -3.66 -3.17 14.03
N ASP A 358 -4.41 -2.07 14.09
CA ASP A 358 -5.29 -1.67 13.01
C ASP A 358 -5.50 -0.15 12.94
N LEU A 359 -5.92 0.35 11.77
CA LEU A 359 -6.27 1.73 11.54
C LEU A 359 -7.48 1.91 10.61
N ASP A 360 -8.21 3.00 10.84
CA ASP A 360 -9.22 3.51 9.90
C ASP A 360 -9.13 5.04 9.77
N VAL A 361 -9.73 5.60 8.71
CA VAL A 361 -9.62 7.01 8.34
C VAL A 361 -10.99 7.59 8.00
N ASP A 362 -11.38 8.65 8.71
CA ASP A 362 -12.66 9.31 8.42
C ASP A 362 -12.60 10.23 7.19
N GLN A 363 -13.78 10.71 6.76
CA GLN A 363 -13.93 11.63 5.63
C GLN A 363 -13.17 12.98 5.77
N PHE A 364 -12.75 13.35 6.98
CA PHE A 364 -11.96 14.54 7.26
C PHE A 364 -10.46 14.26 7.27
N GLY A 365 -10.07 12.98 7.18
CA GLY A 365 -8.70 12.50 7.18
C GLY A 365 -8.12 12.30 8.57
N ASN A 366 -8.94 12.28 9.64
CA ASN A 366 -8.46 11.90 10.97
C ASN A 366 -8.17 10.40 10.96
N VAL A 367 -7.09 10.00 11.61
CA VAL A 367 -6.62 8.59 11.62
C VAL A 367 -6.89 7.99 12.98
N TYR A 368 -7.63 6.88 13.00
CA TYR A 368 -8.01 6.14 14.18
C TYR A 368 -7.10 4.92 14.23
N VAL A 369 -6.36 4.74 15.33
CA VAL A 369 -5.41 3.63 15.46
C VAL A 369 -5.68 2.90 16.76
N VAL A 370 -5.82 1.58 16.68
CA VAL A 370 -6.02 0.70 17.83
C VAL A 370 -4.89 -0.30 17.98
N GLY A 371 -4.80 -0.89 19.15
CA GLY A 371 -3.78 -1.87 19.46
C GLY A 371 -3.71 -2.19 20.94
N PHE A 372 -2.54 -2.58 21.44
CA PHE A 372 -2.28 -2.73 22.86
C PHE A 372 -1.04 -1.95 23.29
N THR A 373 -0.99 -1.61 24.57
CA THR A 373 0.09 -0.85 25.18
C THR A 373 0.50 -1.45 26.52
N GLU A 374 1.79 -1.73 26.67
CA GLU A 374 2.42 -2.03 27.97
C GLU A 374 2.89 -0.77 28.69
N SER A 375 2.60 0.41 28.16
CA SER A 375 3.04 1.69 28.73
C SER A 375 2.05 2.24 29.74
N SER A 376 2.52 2.47 30.97
CA SER A 376 1.69 3.08 32.03
C SER A 376 1.60 4.61 31.94
N ASN A 377 2.39 5.20 31.05
CA ASN A 377 2.37 6.63 30.72
C ASN A 377 2.03 6.88 29.22
N PHE A 378 1.28 5.98 28.59
CA PHE A 378 0.84 6.12 27.20
C PHE A 378 0.15 7.48 26.98
N PRO A 379 0.32 8.14 25.81
CA PRO A 379 -0.26 9.46 25.56
C PRO A 379 -1.78 9.39 25.55
N ILE A 380 -2.43 9.91 26.58
CA ILE A 380 -3.89 10.01 26.73
C ILE A 380 -4.38 11.46 26.64
N THR A 381 -5.63 11.65 26.25
CA THR A 381 -6.28 12.97 26.31
C THR A 381 -7.09 13.14 27.59
N ALA A 382 -7.36 14.38 27.98
CA ALA A 382 -8.07 14.68 29.24
C ALA A 382 -9.53 14.18 29.27
N ASP A 383 -10.10 13.90 28.11
CA ASP A 383 -11.44 13.38 27.88
C ASP A 383 -11.48 11.86 27.65
N ALA A 384 -10.37 11.15 27.88
CA ALA A 384 -10.29 9.70 27.77
C ALA A 384 -11.39 8.99 28.59
N ILE A 385 -12.07 8.02 27.97
CA ILE A 385 -13.03 7.14 28.67
C ILE A 385 -12.34 6.37 29.79
N GLN A 386 -11.13 5.88 29.53
CA GLN A 386 -10.29 5.22 30.51
C GLN A 386 -8.93 5.93 30.58
N PRO A 387 -8.71 6.77 31.60
CA PRO A 387 -7.52 7.63 31.68
C PRO A 387 -6.30 6.90 32.26
N GLN A 388 -6.38 5.64 32.66
CA GLN A 388 -5.26 4.89 33.24
C GLN A 388 -5.34 3.43 32.80
N ARG A 389 -4.18 2.79 32.66
CA ARG A 389 -4.10 1.33 32.46
C ARG A 389 -4.63 0.62 33.70
N ASN A 390 -5.59 -0.28 33.52
CA ASN A 390 -6.16 -1.13 34.56
C ASN A 390 -5.57 -2.54 34.53
N GLY A 391 -5.14 -3.01 33.36
CA GLY A 391 -4.53 -4.30 33.15
C GLY A 391 -3.21 -4.49 33.90
N VAL A 392 -2.96 -5.73 34.31
CA VAL A 392 -1.76 -6.14 35.06
C VAL A 392 -0.47 -5.89 34.28
N ALA A 393 -0.51 -5.98 32.94
CA ALA A 393 0.64 -5.74 32.06
C ALA A 393 0.30 -4.81 30.90
N MET A 394 -0.85 -5.00 30.26
CA MET A 394 -1.28 -4.22 29.10
C MET A 394 -2.79 -4.05 29.09
N ASP A 395 -3.23 -2.94 28.50
CA ASP A 395 -4.60 -2.75 28.03
C ASP A 395 -4.57 -2.50 26.53
N ALA A 396 -5.73 -2.62 25.89
CA ALA A 396 -5.91 -2.10 24.56
C ALA A 396 -5.88 -0.56 24.58
N PHE A 397 -5.67 0.06 23.42
CA PHE A 397 -5.80 1.51 23.26
C PHE A 397 -6.55 1.89 21.99
N ILE A 398 -7.00 3.15 21.97
CA ILE A 398 -7.43 3.88 20.77
C ILE A 398 -6.76 5.25 20.79
N THR A 399 -6.18 5.67 19.68
CA THR A 399 -5.66 7.03 19.46
C THR A 399 -6.21 7.59 18.16
N ILE A 400 -6.65 8.85 18.19
CA ILE A 400 -7.15 9.59 17.03
C ILE A 400 -6.19 10.72 16.73
N VAL A 401 -5.59 10.70 15.54
CA VAL A 401 -4.58 11.65 15.09
C VAL A 401 -5.20 12.67 14.14
N THR A 402 -4.73 13.92 14.21
CA THR A 402 -5.14 14.97 13.27
C THR A 402 -4.77 14.61 11.83
N PRO A 403 -5.44 15.17 10.81
CA PRO A 403 -5.16 14.85 9.40
C PRO A 403 -3.77 15.28 8.92
N HIS A 404 -3.09 16.14 9.68
CA HIS A 404 -1.75 16.63 9.40
C HIS A 404 -0.66 15.90 10.22
N GLY A 405 -1.06 15.01 11.14
CA GLY A 405 -0.14 14.29 12.04
C GLY A 405 0.52 15.18 13.09
N ASP A 406 -0.05 16.35 13.36
CA ASP A 406 0.50 17.39 14.25
C ASP A 406 -0.14 17.42 15.65
N GLY A 407 -1.05 16.49 15.94
CA GLY A 407 -1.61 16.33 17.27
C GLY A 407 -2.47 15.08 17.44
N ILE A 408 -2.78 14.77 18.69
CA ILE A 408 -3.75 13.74 19.10
C ILE A 408 -5.06 14.46 19.44
N LEU A 409 -6.15 14.08 18.79
CA LEU A 409 -7.50 14.57 19.04
C LEU A 409 -8.15 13.88 20.23
N TYR A 410 -7.91 12.59 20.39
CA TYR A 410 -8.45 11.76 21.46
C TYR A 410 -7.54 10.55 21.66
N SER A 411 -7.30 10.13 22.91
CA SER A 411 -6.62 8.88 23.19
C SER A 411 -7.03 8.33 24.54
N SER A 412 -7.27 7.01 24.61
CA SER A 412 -7.75 6.31 25.79
C SER A 412 -7.23 4.88 25.81
N TYR A 413 -7.02 4.36 27.03
CA TYR A 413 -6.96 2.92 27.24
C TYR A 413 -8.36 2.29 27.03
N ILE A 414 -8.41 0.97 26.85
CA ILE A 414 -9.62 0.15 26.77
C ILE A 414 -9.27 -1.19 27.43
N GLY A 415 -9.85 -1.51 28.59
CA GLY A 415 -9.55 -2.78 29.23
C GLY A 415 -10.15 -2.97 30.63
N GLY A 416 -9.98 -4.18 31.14
CA GLY A 416 -10.28 -4.58 32.51
C GLY A 416 -8.99 -4.77 33.32
N THR A 417 -8.95 -5.75 34.23
CA THR A 417 -7.79 -5.98 35.11
C THR A 417 -6.76 -6.98 34.57
N SER A 418 -7.05 -7.63 33.44
CA SER A 418 -6.20 -8.67 32.84
C SER A 418 -5.47 -8.14 31.60
N LEU A 419 -5.34 -8.94 30.54
CA LEU A 419 -4.78 -8.54 29.25
C LEU A 419 -5.92 -8.25 28.27
N ASP A 420 -5.81 -7.15 27.55
CA ASP A 420 -6.82 -6.69 26.59
C ASP A 420 -6.14 -6.25 25.29
N PHE A 421 -6.69 -6.69 24.15
CA PHE A 421 -6.14 -6.42 22.81
C PHE A 421 -7.23 -5.86 21.91
N ALA A 422 -7.03 -4.67 21.33
CA ALA A 422 -7.87 -4.17 20.24
C ALA A 422 -7.20 -4.47 18.92
N THR A 423 -7.85 -5.28 18.09
CA THR A 423 -7.30 -5.81 16.83
C THR A 423 -7.95 -5.21 15.59
N ALA A 424 -9.11 -4.57 15.73
CA ALA A 424 -9.84 -4.01 14.59
C ALA A 424 -10.58 -2.72 14.96
N VAL A 425 -10.62 -1.75 14.04
CA VAL A 425 -11.30 -0.46 14.21
C VAL A 425 -12.02 -0.03 12.93
N GLU A 426 -13.24 0.49 13.10
CA GLU A 426 -14.00 1.09 12.01
C GLU A 426 -14.69 2.38 12.49
N VAL A 427 -14.71 3.42 11.65
CA VAL A 427 -15.38 4.70 11.94
C VAL A 427 -16.54 4.98 10.99
N ASP A 428 -17.73 5.20 11.56
CA ASP A 428 -18.91 5.54 10.77
C ASP A 428 -18.98 7.03 10.37
N SER A 429 -19.84 7.35 9.40
CA SER A 429 -20.01 8.71 8.87
C SER A 429 -20.58 9.70 9.89
N ASP A 430 -21.18 9.21 10.98
CA ASP A 430 -21.67 10.01 12.12
C ASP A 430 -20.54 10.33 13.14
N GLY A 431 -19.36 9.72 12.97
CA GLY A 431 -18.18 9.86 13.80
C GLY A 431 -18.19 8.97 15.05
N TYR A 432 -18.96 7.88 15.05
CA TYR A 432 -18.80 6.83 16.05
C TYR A 432 -17.67 5.89 15.66
N VAL A 433 -16.90 5.51 16.67
CA VAL A 433 -15.80 4.58 16.56
C VAL A 433 -16.26 3.24 17.10
N TRP A 434 -15.97 2.19 16.35
CA TRP A 434 -16.19 0.80 16.69
C TRP A 434 -14.82 0.16 16.90
N VAL A 435 -14.64 -0.54 18.01
CA VAL A 435 -13.40 -1.25 18.30
C VAL A 435 -13.74 -2.68 18.67
N GLY A 436 -13.16 -3.61 17.91
CA GLY A 436 -13.20 -5.04 18.13
C GLY A 436 -11.86 -5.56 18.64
N GLY A 437 -11.91 -6.67 19.36
CA GLY A 437 -10.73 -7.24 19.99
C GLY A 437 -11.08 -8.44 20.85
N TYR A 438 -10.13 -8.84 21.68
CA TYR A 438 -10.33 -9.92 22.65
C TYR A 438 -9.70 -9.58 24.00
N THR A 439 -10.22 -10.22 25.04
CA THR A 439 -9.93 -9.87 26.43
C THR A 439 -9.86 -11.11 27.31
N TYR A 440 -8.90 -11.12 28.24
CA TYR A 440 -8.82 -12.06 29.35
C TYR A 440 -9.47 -11.51 30.64
N SER A 441 -10.06 -10.33 30.56
CA SER A 441 -10.57 -9.59 31.71
C SER A 441 -12.02 -9.96 31.96
N SER A 442 -12.29 -10.62 33.09
CA SER A 442 -13.68 -10.88 33.53
C SER A 442 -14.47 -9.62 33.91
N ASP A 443 -13.78 -8.49 34.05
CA ASP A 443 -14.29 -7.19 34.43
C ASP A 443 -14.09 -6.11 33.35
N PHE A 444 -13.93 -6.51 32.09
CA PHE A 444 -13.95 -5.60 30.94
C PHE A 444 -15.22 -4.73 30.97
N PRO A 445 -15.14 -3.44 30.58
CA PRO A 445 -16.29 -2.55 30.59
C PRO A 445 -17.43 -3.04 29.70
N THR A 446 -18.59 -3.35 30.29
CA THR A 446 -19.82 -3.68 29.55
C THR A 446 -21.00 -2.82 30.00
N LEU A 447 -22.05 -2.78 29.17
CA LEU A 447 -23.32 -2.16 29.53
C LEU A 447 -24.32 -3.22 30.03
N SER A 448 -25.13 -2.88 31.04
CA SER A 448 -26.12 -3.83 31.62
C SER A 448 -27.12 -4.47 30.66
N LYS A 449 -27.29 -3.91 29.45
CA LYS A 449 -28.15 -4.45 28.39
C LYS A 449 -27.39 -4.74 27.09
N SER A 450 -26.07 -4.84 27.14
CA SER A 450 -25.28 -5.33 26.02
C SER A 450 -25.69 -6.76 25.66
N TYR A 451 -25.30 -7.22 24.47
CA TYR A 451 -25.53 -8.61 24.04
C TYR A 451 -25.12 -9.61 25.13
N GLN A 452 -23.90 -9.46 25.64
CA GLN A 452 -23.32 -10.26 26.70
C GLN A 452 -22.58 -9.34 27.67
N ALA A 453 -23.03 -9.32 28.92
CA ALA A 453 -22.48 -8.48 29.98
C ALA A 453 -21.47 -9.21 30.88
N LEU A 454 -21.40 -10.54 30.77
CA LEU A 454 -20.56 -11.39 31.61
C LEU A 454 -19.60 -12.20 30.74
N PHE A 455 -18.37 -12.32 31.21
CA PHE A 455 -17.33 -13.15 30.63
C PHE A 455 -17.75 -14.62 30.60
N GLY A 456 -17.66 -15.25 29.44
CA GLY A 456 -18.13 -16.60 29.16
C GLY A 456 -17.08 -17.68 29.44
N GLY A 457 -15.84 -17.43 29.04
CA GLY A 457 -14.81 -18.46 28.92
C GLY A 457 -13.48 -18.10 29.59
N VAL A 458 -12.39 -18.32 28.85
CA VAL A 458 -11.01 -17.99 29.27
C VAL A 458 -10.51 -16.74 28.55
N GLU A 459 -10.98 -16.51 27.34
CA GLU A 459 -10.73 -15.36 26.49
C GLU A 459 -11.98 -15.15 25.64
N ASP A 460 -12.56 -13.96 25.70
CA ASP A 460 -13.76 -13.61 24.94
C ASP A 460 -13.42 -12.47 23.97
N MET A 461 -14.09 -12.43 22.82
CA MET A 461 -14.08 -11.21 22.01
C MET A 461 -14.78 -10.08 22.77
N PHE A 462 -14.46 -8.84 22.43
CA PHE A 462 -15.27 -7.69 22.82
C PHE A 462 -15.61 -6.83 21.61
N LEU A 463 -16.69 -6.06 21.75
CA LEU A 463 -17.05 -4.99 20.83
C LEU A 463 -17.50 -3.77 21.62
N VAL A 464 -16.86 -2.63 21.37
CA VAL A 464 -17.24 -1.34 21.95
C VAL A 464 -17.56 -0.32 20.87
N LYS A 465 -18.51 0.57 21.17
CA LYS A 465 -18.90 1.72 20.36
C LYS A 465 -18.92 2.97 21.20
N PHE A 466 -18.26 4.03 20.77
CA PHE A 466 -18.33 5.33 21.42
C PHE A 466 -18.13 6.46 20.44
N ARG A 467 -18.34 7.70 20.90
CA ARG A 467 -17.97 8.90 20.16
C ARG A 467 -16.88 9.63 20.93
N PRO A 468 -15.76 10.02 20.29
CA PRO A 468 -14.70 10.78 20.94
C PRO A 468 -15.24 12.03 21.63
N GLY A 469 -14.72 12.33 22.82
CA GLY A 469 -15.21 13.42 23.68
C GLY A 469 -16.42 13.08 24.55
N GLN A 470 -16.96 11.86 24.46
CA GLN A 470 -17.94 11.34 25.42
C GLN A 470 -17.25 10.57 26.55
N SER A 471 -17.79 10.64 27.76
CA SER A 471 -17.19 9.99 28.93
C SER A 471 -17.57 8.52 29.11
N LEU A 472 -18.38 7.94 28.22
CA LEU A 472 -18.92 6.58 28.34
C LEU A 472 -19.09 5.93 26.96
N TYR A 473 -18.96 4.61 26.93
CA TYR A 473 -19.37 3.79 25.80
C TYR A 473 -20.88 3.88 25.54
N THR A 474 -21.26 3.94 24.27
CA THR A 474 -22.66 3.84 23.81
C THR A 474 -23.10 2.41 23.58
N TYR A 475 -22.14 1.52 23.31
CA TYR A 475 -22.30 0.08 23.31
C TYR A 475 -21.00 -0.56 23.81
N ALA A 476 -21.08 -1.60 24.62
CA ALA A 476 -19.91 -2.36 25.08
C ALA A 476 -20.34 -3.75 25.52
N THR A 477 -19.82 -4.78 24.88
CA THR A 477 -20.23 -6.17 25.08
C THR A 477 -19.03 -7.11 25.01
N TYR A 478 -19.11 -8.23 25.71
CA TYR A 478 -18.37 -9.43 25.29
C TYR A 478 -19.08 -10.08 24.10
N LEU A 479 -18.35 -10.96 23.42
CA LEU A 479 -18.87 -11.95 22.49
C LEU A 479 -18.02 -13.21 22.66
N GLY A 480 -18.38 -14.03 23.65
CA GLY A 480 -17.66 -15.27 23.95
C GLY A 480 -18.56 -16.31 24.62
N TRP A 481 -18.12 -17.56 24.57
CA TRP A 481 -18.86 -18.70 25.12
C TRP A 481 -17.94 -19.50 26.05
N GLY A 482 -18.03 -20.83 26.06
CA GLY A 482 -17.33 -21.63 27.07
C GLY A 482 -15.82 -21.78 26.86
N GLY A 483 -15.28 -21.19 25.80
CA GLY A 483 -13.95 -21.45 25.25
C GLY A 483 -13.12 -20.18 25.08
N VAL A 484 -12.46 -20.12 23.93
CA VAL A 484 -11.57 -19.07 23.46
C VAL A 484 -12.18 -18.45 22.22
N GLU A 485 -12.33 -17.13 22.20
CA GLU A 485 -12.78 -16.35 21.06
C GLU A 485 -11.85 -15.15 20.80
N GLU A 486 -11.15 -15.15 19.66
CA GLU A 486 -10.29 -14.03 19.24
C GLU A 486 -10.87 -13.30 18.03
N CYS A 487 -11.10 -12.00 18.16
CA CYS A 487 -11.55 -11.13 17.08
C CYS A 487 -10.32 -10.71 16.27
N PHE A 488 -10.37 -10.88 14.96
CA PHE A 488 -9.32 -10.39 14.04
C PHE A 488 -9.79 -9.25 13.17
N ASP A 489 -11.09 -9.15 12.87
CA ASP A 489 -11.60 -8.12 11.99
C ASP A 489 -13.05 -7.70 12.34
N ILE A 490 -13.38 -6.44 12.08
CA ILE A 490 -14.75 -5.92 12.15
C ILE A 490 -15.08 -5.13 10.90
N GLU A 491 -16.31 -5.23 10.43
CA GLU A 491 -16.78 -4.46 9.28
C GLU A 491 -18.16 -3.87 9.52
N LEU A 492 -18.36 -2.63 9.10
CA LEU A 492 -19.66 -1.99 9.18
C LEU A 492 -20.57 -2.54 8.07
N GLY A 493 -21.80 -2.90 8.45
CA GLY A 493 -22.79 -3.32 7.46
C GLY A 493 -23.22 -2.17 6.54
N PRO A 494 -24.00 -2.47 5.49
CA PRO A 494 -24.46 -1.47 4.51
C PRO A 494 -25.03 -0.21 5.16
N GLU A 495 -24.82 0.94 4.52
CA GLU A 495 -25.24 2.24 5.07
C GLU A 495 -26.71 2.22 5.54
N GLY A 496 -26.93 2.63 6.79
CA GLY A 496 -28.26 2.66 7.41
C GLY A 496 -28.79 1.32 7.94
N SER A 497 -28.08 0.20 7.74
CA SER A 497 -28.45 -1.10 8.32
C SER A 497 -28.32 -1.14 9.85
N GLY A 498 -27.37 -0.38 10.38
CA GLY A 498 -26.98 -0.40 11.79
C GLY A 498 -26.39 -1.75 12.24
N LEU A 499 -25.86 -2.53 11.29
CA LEU A 499 -25.21 -3.81 11.54
C LEU A 499 -23.69 -3.64 11.65
N VAL A 500 -23.07 -4.51 12.42
CA VAL A 500 -21.62 -4.66 12.52
C VAL A 500 -21.30 -6.15 12.46
N TYR A 501 -20.33 -6.49 11.63
CA TYR A 501 -19.83 -7.83 11.41
C TYR A 501 -18.57 -7.98 12.25
N VAL A 502 -18.41 -9.11 12.92
CA VAL A 502 -17.28 -9.44 13.78
C VAL A 502 -16.76 -10.80 13.33
N GLY A 503 -15.50 -10.85 12.94
CA GLY A 503 -14.83 -12.01 12.39
C GLY A 503 -13.63 -12.45 13.24
N GLY A 504 -13.41 -13.77 13.31
CA GLY A 504 -12.27 -14.35 14.02
C GLY A 504 -12.31 -15.86 14.08
N PHE A 505 -11.97 -16.45 15.22
CA PHE A 505 -12.16 -17.89 15.46
C PHE A 505 -12.76 -18.17 16.84
N SER A 506 -13.25 -19.39 17.02
CA SER A 506 -13.69 -19.88 18.32
C SER A 506 -13.48 -21.39 18.47
N ASP A 507 -13.03 -21.83 19.65
CA ASP A 507 -12.98 -23.24 20.04
C ASP A 507 -14.22 -23.70 20.84
N SER A 508 -15.20 -22.81 21.04
CA SER A 508 -16.38 -23.08 21.83
C SER A 508 -17.28 -24.16 21.21
N THR A 509 -17.90 -24.95 22.10
CA THR A 509 -18.87 -26.00 21.74
C THR A 509 -20.33 -25.49 21.74
N VAL A 510 -20.51 -24.18 21.56
CA VAL A 510 -21.83 -23.56 21.53
C VAL A 510 -22.63 -24.01 20.30
N ASP A 511 -23.94 -24.17 20.47
CA ASP A 511 -24.87 -24.48 19.38
C ASP A 511 -25.79 -23.29 19.12
N PHE A 512 -25.53 -22.54 18.04
CA PHE A 512 -26.30 -21.36 17.65
C PHE A 512 -27.76 -21.67 17.32
N SER A 513 -28.10 -22.92 16.98
CA SER A 513 -29.50 -23.31 16.74
C SER A 513 -30.37 -23.24 18.01
N THR A 514 -29.74 -23.20 19.19
CA THR A 514 -30.42 -23.14 20.48
C THR A 514 -30.71 -21.72 20.96
N PHE A 515 -30.25 -20.69 20.23
CA PHE A 515 -30.33 -19.31 20.68
C PHE A 515 -31.74 -18.75 20.49
N PRO A 516 -32.38 -18.26 21.55
CA PRO A 516 -33.68 -17.60 21.43
C PRO A 516 -33.50 -16.33 20.60
N ASN A 517 -34.32 -16.18 19.55
CA ASN A 517 -34.27 -15.12 18.52
C ASN A 517 -33.34 -15.35 17.31
N LEU A 518 -32.57 -16.45 17.27
CA LEU A 518 -31.89 -16.91 16.05
C LEU A 518 -32.70 -17.99 15.27
N VAL A 519 -33.90 -18.33 15.76
CA VAL A 519 -34.74 -19.43 15.26
C VAL A 519 -35.18 -19.29 13.79
N ASP A 520 -35.15 -18.07 13.24
CA ASP A 520 -35.47 -17.78 11.84
C ASP A 520 -34.22 -17.66 10.93
N ILE A 521 -33.02 -17.82 11.49
CA ILE A 521 -31.75 -17.69 10.80
C ILE A 521 -31.02 -19.02 10.89
N ILE A 522 -31.21 -19.85 9.86
CA ILE A 522 -30.45 -21.09 9.72
C ILE A 522 -29.02 -20.66 9.40
N SER A 523 -28.12 -20.93 10.33
CA SER A 523 -26.68 -20.77 10.16
C SER A 523 -26.12 -21.92 9.31
N PRO A 524 -25.21 -21.69 8.36
CA PRO A 524 -24.64 -22.76 7.54
C PRO A 524 -23.89 -23.81 8.36
N GLN A 525 -23.28 -23.42 9.49
CA GLN A 525 -22.62 -24.32 10.43
C GLN A 525 -22.86 -23.83 11.87
N PRO A 526 -23.94 -24.27 12.53
CA PRO A 526 -24.38 -23.75 13.84
C PRO A 526 -23.55 -24.25 15.02
N THR A 527 -22.66 -25.23 14.81
CA THR A 527 -21.78 -25.81 15.82
C THR A 527 -20.37 -25.95 15.27
N ASN A 528 -19.36 -25.77 16.12
CA ASN A 528 -17.96 -26.08 15.79
C ASN A 528 -17.82 -27.56 15.35
N ALA A 529 -17.12 -27.80 14.23
CA ALA A 529 -16.93 -29.11 13.61
C ALA A 529 -15.63 -29.80 14.05
N GLY A 530 -14.79 -29.15 14.85
CA GLY A 530 -13.45 -29.63 15.15
C GLY A 530 -12.79 -28.97 16.35
N PHE A 531 -11.54 -28.56 16.17
CA PHE A 531 -10.72 -27.94 17.21
C PHE A 531 -11.14 -26.49 17.43
N SER A 532 -11.00 -25.66 16.41
CA SER A 532 -11.40 -24.27 16.40
C SER A 532 -11.87 -23.95 14.99
N ASP A 533 -13.01 -23.29 14.86
CA ASP A 533 -13.54 -22.91 13.56
C ASP A 533 -13.55 -21.39 13.41
N ALA A 534 -13.52 -20.93 12.17
CA ALA A 534 -13.68 -19.52 11.89
C ALA A 534 -15.07 -19.08 12.34
N LEU A 535 -15.17 -17.91 12.97
CA LEU A 535 -16.42 -17.38 13.51
C LEU A 535 -16.79 -16.10 12.76
N LEU A 536 -18.03 -16.04 12.27
CA LEU A 536 -18.66 -14.82 11.81
C LEU A 536 -19.90 -14.53 12.65
N ALA A 537 -19.89 -13.40 13.37
CA ALA A 537 -21.04 -12.89 14.13
C ALA A 537 -21.48 -11.54 13.58
N ILE A 538 -22.79 -11.31 13.50
CA ILE A 538 -23.37 -10.02 13.07
C ILE A 538 -24.25 -9.51 14.18
N LEU A 539 -23.97 -8.31 14.65
CA LEU A 539 -24.73 -7.66 15.70
C LEU A 539 -25.51 -6.46 15.16
N ARG A 540 -26.68 -6.23 15.76
CA ARG A 540 -27.42 -4.97 15.72
C ARG A 540 -27.40 -4.37 17.13
N PRO A 541 -26.37 -3.62 17.49
CA PRO A 541 -26.06 -3.20 18.86
C PRO A 541 -27.01 -2.11 19.34
N ARG A 542 -28.17 -2.49 19.86
CA ARG A 542 -29.24 -1.59 20.34
C ARG A 542 -29.35 -1.60 21.87
N ASN A 543 -28.44 -2.28 22.56
CA ASN A 543 -28.52 -2.55 23.99
C ASN A 543 -29.84 -3.27 24.34
N GLN A 544 -30.14 -4.35 23.60
CA GLN A 544 -31.33 -5.18 23.78
C GLN A 544 -31.00 -6.60 24.28
N GLY A 545 -29.83 -6.78 24.90
CA GLY A 545 -29.41 -8.09 25.38
C GLY A 545 -29.17 -9.07 24.21
N PRO A 546 -29.47 -10.37 24.41
CA PRO A 546 -29.29 -11.39 23.37
C PRO A 546 -29.94 -11.10 22.02
N ALA A 547 -30.95 -10.21 21.95
CA ALA A 547 -31.60 -9.80 20.70
C ALA A 547 -30.73 -8.88 19.81
N ASP A 548 -29.56 -8.45 20.30
CA ASP A 548 -28.57 -7.72 19.52
C ASP A 548 -27.77 -8.65 18.61
N LEU A 549 -27.65 -9.96 18.90
CA LEU A 549 -27.04 -10.92 17.96
C LEU A 549 -28.05 -11.26 16.87
N VAL A 550 -27.70 -10.94 15.63
CA VAL A 550 -28.56 -11.13 14.46
C VAL A 550 -28.19 -12.39 13.71
N TYR A 551 -26.90 -12.70 13.59
CA TYR A 551 -26.43 -13.87 12.87
C TYR A 551 -25.15 -14.37 13.53
N ALA A 552 -24.95 -15.68 13.57
CA ALA A 552 -23.68 -16.28 13.95
C ALA A 552 -23.50 -17.62 13.22
N THR A 553 -22.30 -17.87 12.70
CA THR A 553 -21.93 -19.16 12.13
C THR A 553 -20.48 -19.47 12.45
N PHE A 554 -20.21 -20.74 12.65
CA PHE A 554 -18.88 -21.28 12.46
C PHE A 554 -18.61 -21.49 10.96
N TRP A 555 -17.36 -21.67 10.61
CA TRP A 555 -16.94 -21.98 9.26
C TRP A 555 -15.63 -22.75 9.30
N GLY A 556 -15.68 -24.06 9.07
CA GLY A 556 -14.51 -24.91 9.22
C GLY A 556 -14.83 -26.40 9.18
N GLY A 557 -13.79 -27.20 9.34
CA GLY A 557 -13.83 -28.66 9.34
C GLY A 557 -13.34 -29.23 10.68
N SER A 558 -12.69 -30.38 10.60
CA SER A 558 -12.22 -31.11 11.79
C SER A 558 -10.92 -30.56 12.41
N GLY A 559 -10.18 -29.73 11.67
CA GLY A 559 -8.94 -29.07 12.09
C GLY A 559 -9.17 -27.68 12.67
N PRO A 560 -8.10 -26.87 12.80
CA PRO A 560 -8.21 -25.45 13.14
C PRO A 560 -8.45 -24.60 11.89
N ASP A 561 -9.48 -23.76 11.93
CA ASP A 561 -9.85 -22.82 10.87
C ASP A 561 -10.04 -21.41 11.46
N ASN A 562 -9.51 -20.39 10.80
CA ASN A 562 -9.51 -19.00 11.29
C ASN A 562 -10.06 -18.05 10.23
N LEU A 563 -10.85 -17.03 10.60
CA LEU A 563 -11.13 -15.87 9.76
C LEU A 563 -10.16 -14.76 10.17
N MET A 564 -9.29 -14.33 9.26
CA MET A 564 -8.27 -13.30 9.55
C MET A 564 -8.57 -11.94 8.91
N GLY A 565 -9.28 -11.93 7.79
CA GLY A 565 -9.72 -10.70 7.14
C GLY A 565 -11.13 -10.86 6.57
N MET A 566 -11.85 -9.73 6.53
CA MET A 566 -13.22 -9.62 6.08
C MET A 566 -13.46 -8.32 5.30
N ASP A 567 -14.41 -8.36 4.36
CA ASP A 567 -15.01 -7.16 3.77
C ASP A 567 -16.51 -7.40 3.55
N VAL A 568 -17.31 -6.33 3.57
CA VAL A 568 -18.77 -6.38 3.45
C VAL A 568 -19.23 -5.51 2.28
N SER A 569 -19.90 -6.14 1.31
CA SER A 569 -20.51 -5.41 0.19
C SER A 569 -21.69 -4.52 0.60
N ASP A 570 -22.06 -3.56 -0.25
CA ASP A 570 -23.28 -2.76 -0.12
C ASP A 570 -24.58 -3.58 0.00
N THR A 571 -24.58 -4.83 -0.46
CA THR A 571 -25.72 -5.75 -0.34
C THR A 571 -25.73 -6.54 0.96
N GLY A 572 -24.68 -6.43 1.79
CA GLY A 572 -24.51 -7.12 3.06
C GLY A 572 -23.91 -8.52 2.95
N ASP A 573 -23.36 -8.89 1.79
CA ASP A 573 -22.56 -10.12 1.67
C ASP A 573 -21.19 -9.91 2.32
N ALA A 574 -20.81 -10.85 3.18
CA ALA A 574 -19.49 -10.92 3.79
C ALA A 574 -18.54 -11.75 2.91
N PHE A 575 -17.38 -11.19 2.62
CA PHE A 575 -16.25 -11.86 1.98
C PHE A 575 -15.22 -12.10 3.05
N ILE A 576 -14.82 -13.35 3.24
CA ILE A 576 -13.92 -13.74 4.33
C ILE A 576 -12.73 -14.53 3.79
N THR A 577 -11.58 -14.34 4.42
CA THR A 577 -10.36 -15.09 4.14
C THR A 577 -9.69 -15.54 5.44
N GLY A 578 -8.82 -16.54 5.33
CA GLY A 578 -8.02 -16.96 6.46
C GLY A 578 -7.22 -18.22 6.18
N LEU A 579 -7.01 -19.00 7.23
CA LEU A 579 -6.33 -20.28 7.21
C LEU A 579 -7.32 -21.40 7.50
N SER A 580 -7.19 -22.50 6.78
CA SER A 580 -7.84 -23.77 7.09
C SER A 580 -6.81 -24.89 7.29
N GLY A 581 -6.75 -25.47 8.48
CA GLY A 581 -6.00 -26.70 8.77
C GLY A 581 -6.79 -27.98 8.47
N SER A 582 -7.99 -27.86 7.88
CA SER A 582 -8.97 -28.93 7.77
C SER A 582 -8.92 -29.63 6.42
N MET A 583 -8.79 -30.96 6.41
CA MET A 583 -8.90 -31.78 5.18
C MET A 583 -10.33 -31.90 4.65
N ASP A 584 -11.30 -31.58 5.51
CA ASP A 584 -12.74 -31.62 5.27
C ASP A 584 -13.37 -30.23 5.31
N PHE A 585 -12.59 -29.19 5.00
CA PHE A 585 -13.08 -27.81 4.95
C PHE A 585 -14.31 -27.66 4.03
N PRO A 586 -15.32 -26.86 4.40
CA PRO A 586 -16.52 -26.68 3.58
C PRO A 586 -16.22 -25.96 2.25
N LEU A 587 -16.20 -26.72 1.15
CA LEU A 587 -15.92 -26.24 -0.20
C LEU A 587 -17.14 -26.34 -1.12
N ASP A 588 -17.21 -25.49 -2.15
CA ASP A 588 -18.17 -25.66 -3.23
C ASP A 588 -17.73 -26.73 -4.26
N LEU A 589 -18.67 -27.23 -5.07
CA LEU A 589 -18.46 -28.37 -5.99
C LEU A 589 -17.42 -28.15 -7.11
N SER A 590 -16.83 -26.95 -7.22
CA SER A 590 -15.84 -26.58 -8.25
C SER A 590 -14.43 -26.35 -7.71
N SER A 591 -14.22 -26.57 -6.41
CA SER A 591 -13.00 -26.19 -5.68
C SER A 591 -11.77 -27.07 -5.94
N PHE A 592 -10.59 -26.50 -5.68
CA PHE A 592 -9.31 -27.21 -5.62
C PHE A 592 -9.28 -28.22 -4.46
N THR A 593 -8.47 -29.28 -4.59
CA THR A 593 -8.24 -30.25 -3.49
C THR A 593 -7.27 -29.68 -2.46
N ILE A 594 -7.62 -29.81 -1.18
CA ILE A 594 -6.75 -29.60 -0.02
C ILE A 594 -5.61 -30.62 -0.13
N ASN A 595 -4.36 -30.15 -0.26
CA ASN A 595 -3.21 -31.00 -0.61
C ASN A 595 -2.25 -31.26 0.57
N GLY A 596 -2.69 -31.01 1.80
CA GLY A 596 -1.94 -31.22 3.04
C GLY A 596 -1.05 -30.02 3.38
N GLY A 597 -0.91 -29.73 4.69
CA GLY A 597 -0.60 -28.37 5.15
C GLY A 597 -1.90 -27.65 5.50
N GLY A 598 -1.85 -26.52 6.22
CA GLY A 598 -3.03 -25.67 6.35
C GLY A 598 -3.09 -24.75 5.14
N ASP A 599 -4.24 -24.63 4.48
CA ASP A 599 -4.41 -23.90 3.22
C ASP A 599 -5.17 -22.60 3.45
N MET A 600 -4.89 -21.56 2.65
CA MET A 600 -5.73 -20.37 2.66
C MET A 600 -7.10 -20.69 2.05
N TYR A 601 -8.15 -20.04 2.55
CA TYR A 601 -9.46 -20.05 1.91
C TYR A 601 -9.99 -18.65 1.63
N ALA A 602 -10.90 -18.55 0.67
CA ALA A 602 -11.75 -17.38 0.45
C ALA A 602 -13.21 -17.83 0.28
N ALA A 603 -14.13 -17.17 0.98
CA ALA A 603 -15.55 -17.49 0.93
C ALA A 603 -16.40 -16.23 0.85
N ARG A 604 -17.58 -16.36 0.22
CA ARG A 604 -18.65 -15.34 0.24
C ARG A 604 -19.87 -15.92 0.92
N ILE A 605 -20.31 -15.25 1.97
CA ILE A 605 -21.46 -15.58 2.79
C ILE A 605 -22.49 -14.46 2.64
N THR A 606 -23.69 -14.79 2.20
CA THR A 606 -24.87 -13.93 2.25
C THR A 606 -25.66 -14.27 3.51
N PRO A 607 -25.53 -13.51 4.61
CA PRO A 607 -26.17 -13.82 5.90
C PRO A 607 -27.66 -13.48 5.86
N ASN A 608 -28.43 -14.30 5.15
CA ASN A 608 -29.88 -14.14 5.00
C ASN A 608 -30.67 -15.18 5.80
N GLY A 609 -29.98 -16.05 6.55
CA GLY A 609 -30.59 -16.99 7.48
C GLY A 609 -31.25 -18.18 6.79
N LEU A 610 -30.80 -18.52 5.59
CA LEU A 610 -31.32 -19.63 4.79
C LEU A 610 -30.43 -20.89 4.88
N GLY A 611 -29.42 -20.91 5.75
CA GLY A 611 -28.59 -22.08 6.06
C GLY A 611 -27.44 -22.27 5.09
N LEU A 612 -27.22 -23.49 4.61
CA LEU A 612 -26.16 -23.78 3.62
C LEU A 612 -26.30 -22.98 2.31
N THR A 613 -27.47 -22.37 2.06
CA THR A 613 -27.64 -21.47 0.91
C THR A 613 -27.15 -20.05 1.17
N ASP A 614 -26.66 -19.73 2.37
CA ASP A 614 -26.00 -18.46 2.66
C ASP A 614 -24.62 -18.46 1.97
N ILE A 615 -24.03 -19.64 1.77
CA ILE A 615 -22.77 -19.85 1.07
C ILE A 615 -22.98 -19.60 -0.42
N ARG A 616 -22.29 -18.61 -0.98
CA ARG A 616 -22.31 -18.30 -2.42
C ARG A 616 -21.15 -18.96 -3.16
N PHE A 617 -19.97 -18.95 -2.54
CA PHE A 617 -18.82 -19.75 -2.95
C PHE A 617 -17.91 -19.97 -1.74
N SER A 618 -17.10 -21.03 -1.81
CA SER A 618 -16.01 -21.29 -0.87
C SER A 618 -14.93 -22.08 -1.59
N THR A 619 -13.73 -21.53 -1.61
CA THR A 619 -12.58 -22.13 -2.27
C THR A 619 -11.35 -22.06 -1.38
N VAL A 620 -10.50 -23.07 -1.47
CA VAL A 620 -9.12 -23.02 -0.98
C VAL A 620 -8.19 -22.58 -2.10
N ILE A 621 -7.15 -21.85 -1.73
CA ILE A 621 -6.14 -21.30 -2.61
C ILE A 621 -4.80 -21.57 -1.93
N GLY A 622 -3.93 -22.34 -2.57
CA GLY A 622 -2.70 -22.78 -1.91
C GLY A 622 -2.00 -23.94 -2.61
N GLY A 623 -0.81 -24.27 -2.11
CA GLY A 623 0.05 -25.36 -2.54
C GLY A 623 -0.10 -26.62 -1.68
N THR A 624 1.03 -27.24 -1.33
CA THR A 624 1.08 -28.44 -0.45
C THR A 624 1.73 -28.12 0.89
N ALA A 625 1.74 -26.84 1.25
CA ALA A 625 2.43 -26.33 2.42
C ALA A 625 1.47 -25.43 3.21
N TYR A 626 1.95 -24.66 4.17
CA TYR A 626 1.13 -23.82 5.02
C TYR A 626 0.86 -22.45 4.37
N ASP A 627 -0.37 -22.18 3.97
CA ASP A 627 -0.80 -20.97 3.28
C ASP A 627 -1.86 -20.24 4.12
N VAL A 628 -1.78 -18.92 4.19
CA VAL A 628 -2.63 -18.10 5.06
C VAL A 628 -3.10 -16.87 4.29
N GLY A 629 -4.40 -16.62 4.25
CA GLY A 629 -4.93 -15.32 3.83
C GLY A 629 -4.98 -14.37 5.02
N TYR A 630 -4.39 -13.18 4.90
CA TYR A 630 -4.35 -12.18 5.97
C TYR A 630 -5.42 -11.11 5.82
N ASP A 631 -5.72 -10.66 4.60
CA ASP A 631 -6.66 -9.55 4.37
C ASP A 631 -7.39 -9.75 3.03
N ILE A 632 -8.62 -9.24 2.93
CA ILE A 632 -9.53 -9.40 1.79
C ILE A 632 -10.30 -8.10 1.55
N ARG A 633 -10.46 -7.70 0.28
CA ARG A 633 -11.29 -6.56 -0.12
C ARG A 633 -12.19 -6.92 -1.29
N PHE A 634 -13.43 -6.45 -1.27
CA PHE A 634 -14.41 -6.55 -2.34
C PHE A 634 -14.61 -5.18 -2.98
N TYR A 635 -14.11 -5.01 -4.20
CA TYR A 635 -14.19 -3.75 -4.93
C TYR A 635 -14.52 -3.98 -6.39
N ASN A 636 -15.44 -3.18 -6.95
CA ASN A 636 -15.87 -3.27 -8.36
C ASN A 636 -16.20 -4.70 -8.82
N ASN A 637 -16.91 -5.46 -7.97
CA ASN A 637 -17.33 -6.83 -8.26
C ASN A 637 -16.16 -7.83 -8.37
N GLN A 638 -15.00 -7.49 -7.81
CA GLN A 638 -13.85 -8.36 -7.70
C GLN A 638 -13.46 -8.52 -6.25
N VAL A 639 -12.94 -9.69 -5.91
CA VAL A 639 -12.42 -9.99 -4.57
C VAL A 639 -10.90 -10.02 -4.66
N TYR A 640 -10.24 -9.24 -3.83
CA TYR A 640 -8.79 -9.15 -3.71
C TYR A 640 -8.40 -9.78 -2.38
N VAL A 641 -7.49 -10.75 -2.39
CA VAL A 641 -7.03 -11.45 -1.18
C VAL A 641 -5.51 -11.34 -1.11
N THR A 642 -4.96 -10.91 0.02
CA THR A 642 -3.53 -10.93 0.29
C THR A 642 -3.19 -11.92 1.39
N GLY A 643 -1.98 -12.47 1.37
CA GLY A 643 -1.56 -13.48 2.34
C GLY A 643 -0.19 -14.07 2.03
N ILE A 644 0.14 -15.18 2.67
CA ILE A 644 1.36 -15.95 2.39
C ILE A 644 1.04 -17.30 1.78
N ILE A 645 1.83 -17.71 0.78
CA ILE A 645 1.89 -19.08 0.29
C ILE A 645 3.28 -19.63 0.57
N THR A 646 3.38 -20.77 1.25
CA THR A 646 4.66 -21.43 1.51
C THR A 646 4.98 -22.49 0.46
N GLY A 647 6.27 -22.65 0.17
CA GLY A 647 6.79 -23.70 -0.70
C GLY A 647 8.10 -24.28 -0.16
N ILE A 648 8.72 -25.16 -0.95
CA ILE A 648 9.98 -25.85 -0.59
C ILE A 648 11.17 -24.85 -0.41
N PHE A 649 10.99 -23.59 -0.80
CA PHE A 649 12.03 -22.55 -0.78
C PHE A 649 11.73 -21.33 0.13
N GLY A 650 10.59 -21.25 0.83
CA GLY A 650 10.22 -20.09 1.67
C GLY A 650 8.71 -19.83 1.72
N ALA A 651 8.28 -18.86 2.55
CA ALA A 651 6.95 -18.25 2.50
C ALA A 651 7.04 -16.98 1.65
N ASP A 652 6.26 -16.90 0.57
CA ASP A 652 6.16 -15.72 -0.28
C ASP A 652 4.79 -15.06 -0.07
N GLY A 653 4.74 -13.75 0.13
CA GLY A 653 3.48 -13.00 0.09
C GLY A 653 2.77 -13.16 -1.25
N PHE A 654 1.47 -12.86 -1.35
CA PHE A 654 0.73 -12.85 -2.63
C PHE A 654 -0.49 -11.92 -2.60
N LEU A 655 -0.99 -11.58 -3.79
CA LEU A 655 -2.31 -11.02 -4.10
C LEU A 655 -3.03 -11.94 -5.08
N THR A 656 -4.23 -12.35 -4.72
CA THR A 656 -5.14 -13.15 -5.54
C THR A 656 -6.40 -12.34 -5.85
N ILE A 657 -6.83 -12.35 -7.11
CA ILE A 657 -8.09 -11.75 -7.56
C ILE A 657 -9.05 -12.84 -8.00
N LEU A 658 -10.26 -12.82 -7.42
CA LEU A 658 -11.36 -13.71 -7.76
C LEU A 658 -12.49 -12.90 -8.42
N GLY A 659 -13.19 -13.52 -9.37
CA GLY A 659 -14.40 -12.96 -9.97
C GLY A 659 -15.65 -13.27 -9.15
N ASP A 660 -16.80 -12.76 -9.59
CA ASP A 660 -18.12 -12.85 -8.93
C ASP A 660 -18.54 -14.24 -8.41
N PHE A 661 -17.98 -15.30 -8.99
CA PHE A 661 -18.32 -16.69 -8.70
C PHE A 661 -17.17 -17.46 -8.01
N GLY A 662 -16.21 -16.77 -7.38
CA GLY A 662 -15.05 -17.40 -6.75
C GLY A 662 -14.04 -17.95 -7.76
N ALA A 663 -14.28 -17.79 -9.06
CA ALA A 663 -13.35 -18.21 -10.10
C ALA A 663 -12.07 -17.37 -10.00
N LEU A 664 -10.93 -18.06 -9.89
CA LEU A 664 -9.62 -17.43 -9.91
C LEU A 664 -9.44 -16.66 -11.22
N ILE A 665 -9.43 -15.32 -11.14
CA ILE A 665 -9.08 -14.45 -12.27
C ILE A 665 -7.57 -14.44 -12.39
N SER A 666 -6.87 -14.24 -11.26
CA SER A 666 -5.42 -14.11 -11.27
C SER A 666 -4.78 -14.23 -9.89
N THR A 667 -3.53 -14.70 -9.82
CA THR A 667 -2.71 -14.76 -8.60
C THR A 667 -1.30 -14.27 -8.93
N THR A 668 -0.76 -13.44 -8.03
CA THR A 668 0.56 -12.83 -8.11
C THR A 668 1.19 -12.96 -6.74
N ALA A 669 2.36 -13.57 -6.61
CA ALA A 669 3.11 -13.43 -5.37
C ALA A 669 3.62 -11.96 -5.19
N ILE A 670 3.94 -11.57 -3.98
CA ILE A 670 4.34 -10.23 -3.60
C ILE A 670 5.43 -10.42 -2.55
N GLY A 671 6.69 -10.35 -2.97
CA GLY A 671 7.76 -10.70 -2.04
C GLY A 671 9.10 -11.03 -2.68
N GLY A 672 10.12 -11.19 -1.86
CA GLY A 672 11.39 -11.84 -2.20
C GLY A 672 11.38 -13.30 -1.77
N PRO A 673 12.50 -14.04 -1.89
CA PRO A 673 12.55 -15.48 -1.60
C PRO A 673 12.42 -15.87 -0.10
N PHE A 674 11.98 -14.97 0.80
CA PHE A 674 11.98 -15.22 2.25
C PHE A 674 10.89 -14.46 3.03
N PHE A 675 10.18 -15.20 3.90
CA PHE A 675 9.22 -14.81 4.96
C PHE A 675 8.75 -13.35 4.96
N GLU A 676 7.74 -13.04 4.13
CA GLU A 676 6.81 -11.94 4.40
C GLU A 676 5.77 -12.34 5.45
N GLU A 677 5.36 -11.39 6.29
CA GLU A 677 4.32 -11.57 7.31
C GLU A 677 3.46 -10.30 7.42
N GLY A 678 2.28 -10.44 8.03
CA GLY A 678 1.39 -9.33 8.36
C GLY A 678 0.96 -8.50 7.15
N LEU A 679 0.57 -9.17 6.06
CA LEU A 679 0.15 -8.45 4.86
C LEU A 679 -1.23 -7.82 5.05
N THR A 680 -1.33 -6.55 4.69
CA THR A 680 -2.56 -5.77 4.74
C THR A 680 -2.84 -5.17 3.36
N LEU A 681 -4.12 -5.00 3.04
CA LEU A 681 -4.63 -4.67 1.71
C LEU A 681 -5.74 -3.62 1.81
N ASP A 682 -5.66 -2.62 0.93
CA ASP A 682 -6.79 -1.74 0.68
C ASP A 682 -6.98 -1.47 -0.82
N VAL A 683 -8.23 -1.31 -1.24
CA VAL A 683 -8.64 -1.16 -2.64
C VAL A 683 -9.74 -0.11 -2.75
N ASN A 684 -9.49 0.94 -3.53
CA ASN A 684 -10.49 1.95 -3.85
C ASN A 684 -10.27 2.48 -5.28
N GLU A 685 -11.04 3.47 -5.75
CA GLU A 685 -10.95 4.00 -7.12
C GLU A 685 -9.56 4.51 -7.55
N THR A 686 -8.65 4.77 -6.61
CA THR A 686 -7.30 5.24 -6.88
C THR A 686 -6.29 4.11 -7.08
N GLY A 687 -6.66 2.88 -6.75
CA GLY A 687 -5.84 1.69 -6.99
C GLY A 687 -5.92 0.64 -5.89
N ILE A 688 -4.88 -0.18 -5.85
CA ILE A 688 -4.69 -1.26 -4.86
C ILE A 688 -3.41 -0.94 -4.10
N VAL A 689 -3.44 -0.98 -2.77
CA VAL A 689 -2.25 -0.85 -1.92
C VAL A 689 -2.09 -2.10 -1.08
N ILE A 690 -0.84 -2.56 -0.96
CA ILE A 690 -0.47 -3.68 -0.09
C ILE A 690 0.76 -3.26 0.70
N ALA A 691 0.74 -3.54 1.99
CA ALA A 691 1.88 -3.34 2.87
C ALA A 691 2.13 -4.59 3.72
N GLY A 692 3.32 -4.69 4.29
CA GLY A 692 3.72 -5.80 5.16
C GLY A 692 5.14 -5.62 5.67
N TYR A 693 5.74 -6.68 6.20
CA TYR A 693 7.13 -6.68 6.68
C TYR A 693 7.84 -8.00 6.37
N GLY A 694 9.17 -8.01 6.36
CA GLY A 694 9.98 -9.19 6.01
C GLY A 694 11.12 -9.50 6.99
N GLN A 695 11.41 -10.78 7.26
CA GLN A 695 12.32 -11.20 8.35
C GLN A 695 13.85 -11.12 8.07
N CYS A 696 14.34 -10.62 6.92
CA CYS A 696 15.73 -10.83 6.50
C CYS A 696 16.62 -9.56 6.37
N GLN A 697 17.91 -9.68 6.75
CA GLN A 697 18.94 -8.65 6.56
C GLN A 697 19.41 -8.59 5.11
N ASN A 698 19.46 -7.39 4.50
CA ASN A 698 20.13 -7.12 3.22
C ASN A 698 19.66 -7.97 2.02
N THR A 699 18.39 -8.37 1.97
CA THR A 699 17.86 -9.18 0.85
C THR A 699 16.79 -8.44 0.07
N GLU A 700 16.96 -8.45 -1.26
CA GLU A 700 16.06 -7.88 -2.27
C GLU A 700 14.66 -8.47 -2.18
N ILE A 701 13.64 -7.63 -2.01
CA ILE A 701 12.26 -8.01 -2.31
C ILE A 701 12.14 -8.12 -3.84
N ASN A 702 12.00 -9.36 -4.31
CA ASN A 702 12.06 -9.71 -5.72
C ASN A 702 10.66 -9.98 -6.29
N PHE A 703 9.91 -8.91 -6.61
CA PHE A 703 8.61 -9.01 -7.29
C PHE A 703 8.63 -9.65 -8.71
N GLN A 704 9.76 -10.20 -9.19
CA GLN A 704 9.92 -10.75 -10.56
C GLN A 704 9.53 -12.22 -10.69
N ASN A 705 9.52 -13.01 -9.62
CA ASN A 705 9.14 -14.43 -9.71
C ASN A 705 7.64 -14.66 -9.55
N CYS A 706 6.93 -13.59 -9.24
CA CYS A 706 5.66 -13.71 -8.57
C CYS A 706 4.44 -13.52 -9.48
N MET A 707 4.59 -12.93 -10.66
CA MET A 707 3.45 -12.52 -11.51
C MET A 707 3.24 -13.41 -12.73
N SER A 708 3.44 -14.72 -12.60
CA SER A 708 3.24 -15.66 -13.72
C SER A 708 1.76 -15.98 -14.01
N GLY A 709 0.82 -15.51 -13.18
CA GLY A 709 -0.63 -15.71 -13.33
C GLY A 709 -1.44 -14.51 -13.82
N PHE A 710 -0.84 -13.32 -13.90
CA PHE A 710 -1.46 -12.08 -14.40
C PHE A 710 -1.00 -11.80 -15.84
N PRO A 711 -1.88 -11.80 -16.86
CA PRO A 711 -1.47 -11.36 -18.20
C PRO A 711 -1.24 -9.84 -18.30
N TYR A 712 -1.50 -9.05 -17.24
CA TYR A 712 -1.34 -7.60 -17.20
C TYR A 712 -0.96 -7.15 -15.77
N LEU A 713 -0.08 -6.15 -15.68
CA LEU A 713 0.57 -5.57 -14.48
C LEU A 713 1.99 -6.14 -14.24
N ASN A 714 3.01 -5.45 -14.79
CA ASN A 714 4.42 -5.68 -14.44
C ASN A 714 4.94 -4.57 -13.54
N ALA A 715 5.64 -4.98 -12.48
CA ALA A 715 6.09 -4.17 -11.38
C ALA A 715 7.59 -4.31 -11.17
N TYR A 716 8.18 -3.20 -10.75
CA TYR A 716 9.60 -2.98 -10.49
C TYR A 716 10.26 -4.06 -9.60
N GLN A 717 11.55 -4.35 -9.86
CA GLN A 717 12.51 -4.90 -8.89
C GLN A 717 13.22 -3.73 -8.22
N PRO A 718 12.92 -3.42 -6.97
CA PRO A 718 13.76 -2.54 -6.22
C PRO A 718 14.78 -3.33 -5.40
N PHE A 719 16.07 -3.08 -5.69
CA PHE A 719 17.14 -3.41 -4.77
C PHE A 719 16.97 -2.56 -3.52
N PHE A 720 16.53 -3.16 -2.43
CA PHE A 720 16.38 -2.50 -1.15
C PHE A 720 17.29 -3.17 -0.13
N ALA A 721 18.29 -2.43 0.35
CA ALA A 721 19.06 -2.83 1.51
C ALA A 721 18.33 -2.29 2.75
N GLY A 722 17.32 -3.03 3.21
CA GLY A 722 16.73 -2.88 4.54
C GLY A 722 17.50 -3.71 5.58
N GLY A 723 17.40 -3.31 6.84
CA GLY A 723 17.73 -4.18 7.97
C GLY A 723 16.79 -5.39 8.02
N SER A 724 17.10 -6.38 8.84
CA SER A 724 16.13 -7.45 9.12
C SER A 724 14.89 -6.87 9.77
N GLY A 725 13.71 -7.21 9.26
CA GLY A 725 12.42 -6.89 9.88
C GLY A 725 11.77 -5.58 9.44
N ASP A 726 12.25 -4.93 8.37
CA ASP A 726 11.71 -3.63 7.93
C ASP A 726 10.37 -3.77 7.17
N GLY A 727 9.57 -2.71 7.22
CA GLY A 727 8.28 -2.61 6.57
C GLY A 727 8.40 -2.21 5.11
N TRP A 728 7.46 -2.67 4.28
CA TRP A 728 7.38 -2.34 2.87
C TRP A 728 5.95 -2.03 2.46
N ILE A 729 5.82 -1.31 1.35
CA ILE A 729 4.55 -0.94 0.73
C ILE A 729 4.68 -0.90 -0.80
N ALA A 730 3.62 -1.32 -1.47
CA ALA A 730 3.46 -1.20 -2.91
C ALA A 730 2.05 -0.73 -3.27
N LYS A 731 1.94 0.12 -4.30
CA LYS A 731 0.67 0.61 -4.85
C LYS A 731 0.61 0.41 -6.35
N TRP A 732 -0.51 -0.13 -6.81
CA TRP A 732 -0.85 -0.34 -8.21
C TRP A 732 -2.03 0.56 -8.60
N ALA A 733 -2.03 1.08 -9.82
CA ALA A 733 -3.26 1.60 -10.42
C ALA A 733 -4.16 0.42 -10.81
N HIS A 734 -5.46 0.67 -10.97
CA HIS A 734 -6.38 -0.27 -11.61
C HIS A 734 -5.94 -0.67 -13.03
#